data_AF-A0AAE0NAJ8-F1
#
_entry.id   AF-A0AAE0NAJ8-F1
#
_cell.length_a   1.000
_cell.length_b   1.000
_cell.length_c   1.000
_cell.angle_alpha   90.00
_cell.angle_beta   90.00
_cell.angle_gamma   90.00
#
_symmetry.space_group_name_H-M   'P 1'
#
loop_
_entity.id
_entity.type
_entity.pdbx_description
1 polymer ?
#
loop_
_entity_poly.entity_id
_entity_poly.type
_entity_poly.pdbx_seq_one_letter_code
_entity_poly.pdbx_strand_id
1 'polypeptide(L)'
;MSVSSVKIYINMALEYLDSPYRVDDVEPNLAQAEQRLANLSPDDAAPLVAQIADIRAKLDNLVKPADARQISAAQGKIRQARDYIDTNRGRLSQSDKDFVEELFRGAVQFLDQITDANKADRLKAPVLDEIAQIRAQYGTDTSAPPPPPKPATPPPPSQNYYNAKRAVFWANEYFTSPGRIDQVEPELAKAEALLEGDGSAEAAGLAAEIASMREKLADIVSPEDERYVSAAQGKLRQIRDHADRNGGRVSDSDKEFFEQLCRGAVEYLDKITHPRKADELKAPVLAEISRIRAQYGITGPAPSAPAPAPPSKPENYPPPPSGQAPVRSVQGQAQSVDMNTLSFDDQDRLNRAKRAIGQARNNIESNRTEGVENMFFDATSLMAPVGDAHKTHLVAEIEQLRRDLEATRLAESTRRLTSELDRGLGRVEMDTDAPDRLQYSVHSFKQRLAQDDVRQTLTPEAYRGYETRLAELLAAGAARVKAETLDRANPALQRLHDKLATNPFTDLTQYDASKLDGELRSMRWQVEREITKLPDDDADRLRIYDELKRTDAQVEAYSNDWALAGVHKSVRHGWQMILDEIAGWEDEALDPDAAPLDDPRMPQTRLAIQRVHYYLHRDSSVQGTRDENPGDAVIAAVDAEARNLLAAAGGKLAAAFDALVAAAEQLAPPVEDRWLRDKPGSLLSSARGALEGTADADAVLARIRALDARWQGALAGVQKAREELGAELARDALQQWPAVVAAIPGVIGAANGFDPSAAQPGAAVLLAGVYNRAGWDFDGGQYGFAMRFAGVPLGGVYEGYVDKALDHAAYELKLAIDDHKPWDVVGVVLGPGSIRERTKRVIRRGGVEETVEEWLPVDCLRLRIVALRAGPVVVGPQS
;
A
#
# COMPACT_ATOMS: atom_id res chain seq x y z
N MET A 1 -4.66 -45.67 15.93
CA MET A 1 -4.82 -44.21 15.70
C MET A 1 -5.77 -44.02 14.53
N SER A 2 -6.57 -42.94 14.49
CA SER A 2 -7.55 -42.73 13.40
C SER A 2 -6.94 -41.95 12.24
N VAL A 3 -7.44 -42.20 11.02
CA VAL A 3 -7.17 -41.40 9.81
C VAL A 3 -7.40 -39.90 10.07
N SER A 4 -8.39 -39.56 10.90
CA SER A 4 -8.69 -38.18 11.31
C SER A 4 -7.49 -37.50 11.99
N SER A 5 -6.73 -38.23 12.80
CA SER A 5 -5.56 -37.68 13.49
C SER A 5 -4.41 -37.32 12.55
N VAL A 6 -4.22 -38.05 11.45
CA VAL A 6 -3.21 -37.74 10.41
C VAL A 6 -3.70 -36.56 9.55
N LYS A 7 -4.99 -36.54 9.20
CA LYS A 7 -5.61 -35.46 8.43
C LYS A 7 -5.53 -34.10 9.12
N ILE A 8 -5.55 -34.04 10.45
CA ILE A 8 -5.36 -32.78 11.20
C ILE A 8 -4.01 -32.15 10.85
N TYR A 9 -2.91 -32.93 10.85
CA TYR A 9 -1.57 -32.41 10.57
C TYR A 9 -1.37 -32.09 9.10
N ILE A 10 -1.95 -32.87 8.20
CA ILE A 10 -1.96 -32.57 6.76
C ILE A 10 -2.72 -31.26 6.50
N ASN A 11 -3.88 -31.05 7.14
CA ASN A 11 -4.65 -29.82 7.00
C ASN A 11 -3.92 -28.61 7.60
N MET A 12 -3.27 -28.76 8.76
CA MET A 12 -2.42 -27.71 9.33
C MET A 12 -1.23 -27.38 8.41
N ALA A 13 -0.60 -28.40 7.82
CA ALA A 13 0.46 -28.20 6.84
C ALA A 13 -0.04 -27.46 5.59
N LEU A 14 -1.24 -27.76 5.10
CA LEU A 14 -1.87 -27.03 3.99
C LEU A 14 -2.20 -25.58 4.37
N GLU A 15 -2.80 -25.35 5.54
CA GLU A 15 -3.08 -24.00 6.04
C GLU A 15 -1.81 -23.16 6.18
N TYR A 16 -0.71 -23.79 6.62
CA TYR A 16 0.59 -23.11 6.76
C TYR A 16 1.33 -22.95 5.44
N LEU A 17 1.07 -23.81 4.45
CA LEU A 17 1.56 -23.67 3.10
C LEU A 17 0.99 -22.42 2.42
N ASP A 18 -0.27 -22.11 2.69
CA ASP A 18 -0.96 -20.90 2.20
C ASP A 18 -0.60 -19.64 3.02
N SER A 19 0.03 -19.81 4.19
CA SER A 19 0.46 -18.71 5.04
C SER A 19 1.92 -18.34 4.78
N PRO A 20 2.23 -17.13 4.28
CA PRO A 20 3.60 -16.74 4.04
C PRO A 20 4.44 -16.81 5.32
N TYR A 21 3.87 -16.47 6.49
CA TYR A 21 4.62 -16.41 7.74
C TYR A 21 4.86 -17.76 8.43
N ARG A 22 4.24 -18.85 7.96
CA ARG A 22 4.27 -20.14 8.65
C ARG A 22 4.79 -21.30 7.79
N VAL A 23 5.38 -21.00 6.64
CA VAL A 23 6.01 -22.01 5.77
C VAL A 23 7.00 -22.92 6.50
N ASP A 24 7.71 -22.40 7.51
CA ASP A 24 8.67 -23.18 8.31
C ASP A 24 8.00 -24.26 9.20
N ASP A 25 6.70 -24.11 9.49
CA ASP A 25 5.93 -25.07 10.27
C ASP A 25 5.35 -26.21 9.40
N VAL A 26 5.42 -26.13 8.07
CA VAL A 26 4.85 -27.14 7.15
C VAL A 26 5.55 -28.48 7.32
N GLU A 27 6.88 -28.54 7.21
CA GLU A 27 7.64 -29.79 7.28
C GLU A 27 7.54 -30.49 8.66
N PRO A 28 7.61 -29.78 9.80
CA PRO A 28 7.32 -30.38 11.11
C PRO A 28 5.94 -31.05 11.21
N ASN A 29 4.91 -30.44 10.61
CA ASN A 29 3.56 -31.03 10.60
C ASN A 29 3.49 -32.26 9.68
N LEU A 30 4.14 -32.23 8.51
CA LEU A 30 4.24 -33.39 7.62
C LEU A 30 5.00 -34.54 8.28
N ALA A 31 6.12 -34.28 8.96
CA ALA A 31 6.87 -35.29 9.70
C ALA A 31 6.02 -35.94 10.81
N GLN A 32 5.20 -35.14 11.52
CA GLN A 32 4.24 -35.68 12.49
C GLN A 32 3.13 -36.51 11.85
N ALA A 33 2.67 -36.14 10.65
CA ALA A 33 1.72 -36.93 9.88
C ALA A 33 2.32 -38.29 9.47
N GLU A 34 3.57 -38.32 8.99
CA GLU A 34 4.30 -39.53 8.61
C GLU A 34 4.57 -40.48 9.77
N GLN A 35 4.97 -39.95 10.93
CA GLN A 35 5.17 -40.78 12.13
C GLN A 35 3.88 -41.53 12.52
N ARG A 36 2.72 -40.92 12.26
CA ARG A 36 1.41 -41.52 12.56
C ARG A 36 0.90 -42.44 11.46
N LEU A 37 1.34 -42.25 10.22
CA LEU A 37 1.02 -43.13 9.09
C LEU A 37 1.48 -44.58 9.33
N ALA A 38 2.58 -44.78 10.07
CA ALA A 38 3.09 -46.13 10.40
C ALA A 38 2.09 -47.01 11.20
N ASN A 39 1.02 -46.42 11.75
CA ASN A 39 0.01 -47.12 12.53
C ASN A 39 -1.33 -47.32 11.78
N LEU A 40 -1.38 -46.96 10.49
CA LEU A 40 -2.55 -47.17 9.62
C LEU A 40 -2.34 -48.38 8.71
N SER A 41 -3.44 -48.93 8.21
CA SER A 41 -3.37 -49.96 7.17
C SER A 41 -2.74 -49.38 5.89
N PRO A 42 -2.06 -50.19 5.05
CA PRO A 42 -1.51 -49.70 3.80
C PRO A 42 -2.53 -49.02 2.89
N ASP A 43 -3.76 -49.55 2.85
CA ASP A 43 -4.86 -49.03 2.03
C ASP A 43 -5.34 -47.65 2.50
N ASP A 44 -5.40 -47.42 3.81
CA ASP A 44 -5.77 -46.12 4.39
C ASP A 44 -4.62 -45.10 4.33
N ALA A 45 -3.37 -45.57 4.37
CA ALA A 45 -2.16 -44.75 4.35
C ALA A 45 -1.83 -44.23 2.95
N ALA A 46 -2.06 -45.02 1.89
CA ALA A 46 -1.72 -44.68 0.51
C ALA A 46 -2.21 -43.30 0.03
N PRO A 47 -3.49 -42.90 0.20
CA PRO A 47 -3.95 -41.57 -0.23
C PRO A 47 -3.33 -40.43 0.58
N LEU A 48 -2.99 -40.66 1.85
CA LEU A 48 -2.37 -39.66 2.72
C LEU A 48 -0.88 -39.46 2.38
N VAL A 49 -0.17 -40.55 2.05
CA VAL A 49 1.22 -40.49 1.54
C VAL A 49 1.28 -39.68 0.25
N ALA A 50 0.32 -39.89 -0.67
CA ALA A 50 0.23 -39.10 -1.90
C ALA A 50 0.00 -37.60 -1.62
N GLN A 51 -0.83 -37.26 -0.64
CA GLN A 51 -1.05 -35.86 -0.22
C GLN A 51 0.20 -35.24 0.39
N ILE A 52 0.91 -35.96 1.26
CA ILE A 52 2.16 -35.47 1.86
C ILE A 52 3.21 -35.22 0.76
N ALA A 53 3.31 -36.11 -0.23
CA ALA A 53 4.21 -35.93 -1.37
C ALA A 53 3.85 -34.70 -2.21
N ASP A 54 2.55 -34.46 -2.47
CA ASP A 54 2.07 -33.26 -3.17
C ASP A 54 2.38 -31.96 -2.39
N ILE A 55 2.17 -31.95 -1.07
CA ILE A 55 2.49 -30.80 -0.23
C ILE A 55 4.00 -30.53 -0.22
N ARG A 56 4.85 -31.56 -0.14
CA ARG A 56 6.30 -31.38 -0.24
C ARG A 56 6.74 -30.85 -1.61
N ALA A 57 6.12 -31.31 -2.69
CA ALA A 57 6.40 -30.79 -4.03
C ALA A 57 6.02 -29.30 -4.14
N LYS A 58 4.91 -28.88 -3.52
CA LYS A 58 4.52 -27.46 -3.44
C LYS A 58 5.47 -26.66 -2.55
N LEU A 59 5.83 -27.20 -1.39
CA LEU A 59 6.77 -26.59 -0.46
C LEU A 59 8.14 -26.38 -1.12
N ASP A 60 8.60 -27.30 -1.97
CA ASP A 60 9.85 -27.17 -2.69
C ASP A 60 9.86 -25.99 -3.68
N ASN A 61 8.69 -25.61 -4.21
CA ASN A 61 8.55 -24.46 -5.09
C ASN A 61 8.35 -23.13 -4.35
N LEU A 62 7.98 -23.15 -3.06
CA LEU A 62 7.83 -21.95 -2.26
C LEU A 62 9.19 -21.39 -1.80
N VAL A 63 9.30 -20.07 -1.87
CA VAL A 63 10.42 -19.29 -1.32
C VAL A 63 10.00 -18.79 0.05
N LYS A 64 10.82 -19.04 1.08
CA LYS A 64 10.55 -18.54 2.42
C LYS A 64 10.52 -17.02 2.42
N PRO A 65 9.68 -16.34 3.22
CA PRO A 65 9.64 -14.87 3.24
C PRO A 65 10.97 -14.23 3.61
N ALA A 66 11.75 -14.86 4.49
CA ALA A 66 13.09 -14.39 4.83
C ALA A 66 14.00 -14.38 3.59
N ASP A 67 14.06 -15.50 2.86
CA ASP A 67 14.87 -15.61 1.64
C ASP A 67 14.32 -14.72 0.50
N ALA A 68 12.99 -14.59 0.39
CA ALA A 68 12.34 -13.68 -0.57
C ALA A 68 12.70 -12.22 -0.31
N ARG A 69 12.77 -11.80 0.97
CA ARG A 69 13.27 -10.47 1.35
C ARG A 69 14.74 -10.27 0.93
N GLN A 70 15.58 -11.29 1.07
CA GLN A 70 16.97 -11.23 0.63
C GLN A 70 17.10 -11.11 -0.89
N ILE A 71 16.32 -11.88 -1.65
CA ILE A 71 16.26 -11.78 -3.12
C ILE A 71 15.79 -10.38 -3.54
N SER A 72 14.74 -9.85 -2.90
CA SER A 72 14.23 -8.50 -3.19
C SER A 72 15.25 -7.40 -2.86
N ALA A 73 15.96 -7.51 -1.73
CA ALA A 73 17.03 -6.59 -1.36
C ALA A 73 18.20 -6.63 -2.37
N ALA A 74 18.59 -7.82 -2.82
CA ALA A 74 19.59 -8.01 -3.86
C ALA A 74 19.16 -7.37 -5.19
N GLN A 75 17.91 -7.60 -5.61
CA GLN A 75 17.33 -6.97 -6.80
C GLN A 75 17.26 -5.44 -6.68
N GLY A 76 17.00 -4.91 -5.47
CA GLY A 76 17.05 -3.47 -5.19
C GLY A 76 18.44 -2.87 -5.44
N LYS A 77 19.51 -3.57 -5.04
CA LYS A 77 20.89 -3.17 -5.32
C LYS A 77 21.23 -3.24 -6.81
N ILE A 78 20.76 -4.26 -7.52
CA ILE A 78 20.93 -4.37 -8.98
C ILE A 78 20.22 -3.22 -9.71
N ARG A 79 19.02 -2.83 -9.26
CA ARG A 79 18.29 -1.68 -9.82
C ARG A 79 19.05 -0.37 -9.60
N GLN A 80 19.56 -0.13 -8.38
CA GLN A 80 20.41 1.03 -8.09
C GLN A 80 21.63 1.10 -9.02
N ALA A 81 22.27 -0.05 -9.29
CA ALA A 81 23.39 -0.13 -10.21
C ALA A 81 22.99 0.23 -11.65
N ARG A 82 21.86 -0.28 -12.15
CA ARG A 82 21.32 0.08 -13.48
C ARG A 82 20.99 1.56 -13.59
N ASP A 83 20.25 2.11 -12.63
CA ASP A 83 19.87 3.52 -12.63
C ASP A 83 21.10 4.43 -12.66
N TYR A 84 22.16 4.04 -11.93
CA TYR A 84 23.44 4.74 -11.92
C TYR A 84 24.18 4.64 -13.27
N ILE A 85 24.20 3.46 -13.91
CA ILE A 85 24.73 3.27 -15.27
C ILE A 85 24.01 4.15 -16.28
N ASP A 86 22.67 4.15 -16.24
CA ASP A 86 21.82 4.89 -17.17
C ASP A 86 21.96 6.41 -16.99
N THR A 87 22.04 6.89 -15.74
CA THR A 87 22.27 8.31 -15.43
C THR A 87 23.59 8.80 -16.02
N ASN A 88 24.61 7.95 -16.04
CA ASN A 88 25.92 8.23 -16.64
C ASN A 88 26.00 7.85 -18.13
N ARG A 89 24.86 7.54 -18.78
CA ARG A 89 24.75 7.17 -20.21
C ARG A 89 25.68 6.04 -20.62
N GLY A 90 25.93 5.08 -19.73
CA GLY A 90 26.84 3.96 -19.94
C GLY A 90 28.33 4.34 -20.00
N ARG A 91 28.70 5.62 -19.83
CA ARG A 91 30.09 6.08 -19.82
C ARG A 91 30.56 6.25 -18.38
N LEU A 92 30.92 5.14 -17.76
CA LEU A 92 31.41 5.12 -16.40
C LEU A 92 32.91 5.41 -16.35
N SER A 93 33.31 6.37 -15.51
CA SER A 93 34.71 6.50 -15.08
C SER A 93 35.13 5.29 -14.24
N GLN A 94 36.42 5.16 -13.92
CA GLN A 94 36.87 4.04 -13.09
C GLN A 94 36.23 4.07 -11.69
N SER A 95 36.09 5.25 -11.08
CA SER A 95 35.41 5.38 -9.79
C SER A 95 33.93 4.99 -9.86
N ASP A 96 33.28 5.28 -10.98
CA ASP A 96 31.87 4.94 -11.19
C ASP A 96 31.68 3.43 -11.38
N LYS A 97 32.64 2.76 -12.05
CA LYS A 97 32.68 1.29 -12.16
C LYS A 97 32.89 0.65 -10.78
N ASP A 98 33.79 1.20 -9.97
CA ASP A 98 34.05 0.71 -8.62
C ASP A 98 32.79 0.82 -7.73
N PHE A 99 32.03 1.92 -7.86
CA PHE A 99 30.76 2.09 -7.16
C PHE A 99 29.69 1.07 -7.60
N VAL A 100 29.55 0.82 -8.90
CA VAL A 100 28.65 -0.22 -9.43
C VAL A 100 29.03 -1.61 -8.91
N GLU A 101 30.32 -1.92 -8.85
CA GLU A 101 30.82 -3.17 -8.28
C GLU A 101 30.58 -3.30 -6.77
N GLU A 102 30.61 -2.19 -6.02
CA GLU A 102 30.23 -2.17 -4.62
C GLU A 102 28.75 -2.52 -4.43
N LEU A 103 27.87 -1.99 -5.28
CA LEU A 103 26.43 -2.34 -5.27
C LEU A 103 26.21 -3.82 -5.58
N PHE A 104 26.92 -4.40 -6.56
CA PHE A 104 26.86 -5.83 -6.83
C PHE A 104 27.38 -6.69 -5.69
N ARG A 105 28.45 -6.27 -5.01
CA ARG A 105 28.92 -6.95 -3.80
C ARG A 105 27.85 -6.95 -2.71
N GLY A 106 27.17 -5.82 -2.52
CA GLY A 106 26.01 -5.73 -1.60
C GLY A 106 24.87 -6.67 -1.99
N ALA A 107 24.57 -6.80 -3.29
CA ALA A 107 23.56 -7.76 -3.77
C ALA A 107 23.95 -9.21 -3.45
N VAL A 108 25.21 -9.58 -3.70
CA VAL A 108 25.74 -10.93 -3.38
C VAL A 108 25.71 -11.20 -1.88
N GLN A 109 26.01 -10.21 -1.04
CA GLN A 109 25.92 -10.37 0.42
C GLN A 109 24.50 -10.70 0.91
N PHE A 110 23.46 -10.11 0.32
CA PHE A 110 22.08 -10.48 0.65
C PHE A 110 21.75 -11.90 0.17
N LEU A 111 22.19 -12.27 -1.04
CA LEU A 111 22.03 -13.63 -1.54
C LEU A 111 22.69 -14.66 -0.62
N ASP A 112 23.87 -14.36 -0.06
CA ASP A 112 24.57 -15.24 0.88
C ASP A 112 23.88 -15.43 2.22
N GLN A 113 22.87 -14.60 2.54
CA GLN A 113 22.02 -14.75 3.71
C GLN A 113 20.82 -15.68 3.48
N ILE A 114 20.64 -16.24 2.28
CA ILE A 114 19.60 -17.24 2.00
C ILE A 114 19.92 -18.50 2.80
N THR A 115 19.02 -18.85 3.73
CA THR A 115 19.26 -19.89 4.74
C THR A 115 18.89 -21.30 4.28
N ASP A 116 18.03 -21.42 3.26
CA ASP A 116 17.63 -22.71 2.70
C ASP A 116 18.71 -23.26 1.76
N ALA A 117 19.63 -24.05 2.33
CA ALA A 117 20.76 -24.63 1.59
C ALA A 117 20.35 -25.47 0.37
N ASN A 118 19.16 -26.10 0.40
CA ASN A 118 18.70 -26.95 -0.71
C ASN A 118 18.20 -26.13 -1.90
N LYS A 119 17.80 -24.87 -1.66
CA LYS A 119 17.25 -23.98 -2.69
C LYS A 119 18.15 -22.80 -3.03
N ALA A 120 19.19 -22.54 -2.21
CA ALA A 120 20.10 -21.42 -2.35
C ALA A 120 20.62 -21.29 -3.78
N ASP A 121 21.17 -22.34 -4.36
CA ASP A 121 21.74 -22.29 -5.72
C ASP A 121 20.68 -21.94 -6.77
N ARG A 122 19.49 -22.53 -6.67
CA ARG A 122 18.38 -22.28 -7.60
C ARG A 122 17.87 -20.84 -7.51
N LEU A 123 17.83 -20.27 -6.30
CA LEU A 123 17.35 -18.91 -6.05
C LEU A 123 18.40 -17.85 -6.38
N LYS A 124 19.69 -18.16 -6.17
CA LYS A 124 20.81 -17.25 -6.47
C LYS A 124 21.09 -17.15 -7.97
N ALA A 125 21.02 -18.25 -8.70
CA ALA A 125 21.47 -18.33 -10.09
C ALA A 125 20.89 -17.23 -11.01
N PRO A 126 19.57 -16.97 -11.03
CA PRO A 126 19.01 -15.92 -11.91
C PRO A 126 19.54 -14.52 -11.60
N VAL A 127 19.75 -14.22 -10.31
CA VAL A 127 20.24 -12.90 -9.86
C VAL A 127 21.73 -12.74 -10.18
N LEU A 128 22.51 -13.81 -10.04
CA LEU A 128 23.93 -13.83 -10.41
C LEU A 128 24.12 -13.73 -11.94
N ASP A 129 23.26 -14.38 -12.72
CA ASP A 129 23.25 -14.27 -14.18
C ASP A 129 22.91 -12.84 -14.62
N GLU A 130 21.98 -12.17 -13.95
CA GLU A 130 21.65 -10.77 -14.20
C GLU A 130 22.84 -9.84 -13.90
N ILE A 131 23.53 -10.04 -12.78
CA ILE A 131 24.77 -9.30 -12.47
C ILE A 131 25.82 -9.53 -13.55
N ALA A 132 26.01 -10.78 -14.00
CA ALA A 132 26.96 -11.12 -15.05
C ALA A 132 26.61 -10.47 -16.39
N GLN A 133 25.32 -10.43 -16.76
CA GLN A 133 24.84 -9.74 -17.96
C GLN A 133 25.11 -8.23 -17.89
N ILE A 134 24.83 -7.58 -16.76
CA ILE A 134 25.08 -6.14 -16.62
C ILE A 134 26.58 -5.86 -16.68
N ARG A 135 27.42 -6.66 -16.00
CA ARG A 135 28.89 -6.58 -16.10
C ARG A 135 29.37 -6.70 -17.54
N ALA A 136 28.79 -7.60 -18.33
CA ALA A 136 29.14 -7.73 -19.75
C ALA A 136 28.78 -6.48 -20.56
N GLN A 137 27.67 -5.80 -20.23
CA GLN A 137 27.20 -4.62 -20.97
C GLN A 137 28.08 -3.38 -20.80
N TYR A 138 28.65 -3.15 -19.61
CA TYR A 138 29.54 -1.99 -19.38
C TYR A 138 31.04 -2.35 -19.34
N GLY A 139 31.38 -3.64 -19.33
CA GLY A 139 32.75 -4.15 -19.31
C GLY A 139 33.38 -4.35 -20.69
N THR A 140 32.60 -4.41 -21.76
CA THR A 140 33.12 -4.48 -23.14
C THR A 140 33.29 -3.09 -23.73
N ASP A 141 34.54 -2.67 -23.96
CA ASP A 141 34.92 -1.56 -24.85
C ASP A 141 34.62 -1.92 -26.33
N THR A 142 33.37 -2.29 -26.65
CA THR A 142 32.95 -2.51 -28.02
C THR A 142 32.58 -1.19 -28.66
N SER A 143 33.52 -0.64 -29.43
CA SER A 143 33.25 0.37 -30.46
C SER A 143 32.26 -0.21 -31.48
N ALA A 144 30.98 0.14 -31.35
CA ALA A 144 29.99 -0.16 -32.37
C ALA A 144 30.23 0.69 -33.63
N PRO A 145 30.07 0.14 -34.85
CA PRO A 145 30.15 0.90 -36.10
C PRO A 145 29.03 1.95 -36.19
N PRO A 146 29.22 3.02 -36.99
CA PRO A 146 28.28 4.13 -37.06
C PRO A 146 26.90 3.63 -37.50
N PRO A 147 25.82 4.02 -36.81
CA PRO A 147 24.48 3.56 -37.14
C PRO A 147 24.07 4.11 -38.52
N PRO A 148 23.32 3.33 -39.32
CA PRO A 148 22.66 3.83 -40.53
C PRO A 148 21.74 5.01 -40.20
N PRO A 149 21.44 5.89 -41.17
CA PRO A 149 20.68 7.11 -40.95
C PRO A 149 19.40 6.82 -40.18
N LYS A 150 19.30 7.48 -39.02
CA LYS A 150 18.25 7.30 -38.02
C LYS A 150 16.88 7.43 -38.70
N PRO A 151 16.02 6.39 -38.67
CA PRO A 151 14.61 6.56 -38.96
C PRO A 151 14.08 7.70 -38.09
N ALA A 152 13.16 8.51 -38.63
CA ALA A 152 12.57 9.64 -37.90
C ALA A 152 12.23 9.20 -36.47
N THR A 153 12.93 9.81 -35.49
CA THR A 153 12.76 9.48 -34.07
C THR A 153 11.28 9.64 -33.74
N PRO A 154 10.62 8.62 -33.16
CA PRO A 154 9.28 8.77 -32.64
C PRO A 154 9.23 10.02 -31.75
N PRO A 155 8.13 10.78 -31.77
CA PRO A 155 7.98 11.91 -30.88
C PRO A 155 8.23 11.45 -29.43
N PRO A 156 9.00 12.21 -28.63
CA PRO A 156 9.19 11.88 -27.22
C PRO A 156 7.83 11.82 -26.50
N PRO A 157 7.69 10.95 -25.49
CA PRO A 157 6.43 10.81 -24.76
C PRO A 157 6.02 12.15 -24.13
N SER A 158 4.71 12.43 -24.15
CA SER A 158 4.17 13.67 -23.62
C SER A 158 4.23 13.74 -22.09
N GLN A 159 3.98 14.92 -21.50
CA GLN A 159 3.79 15.03 -20.05
C GLN A 159 2.61 14.16 -19.57
N ASN A 160 1.60 13.96 -20.42
CA ASN A 160 0.45 13.13 -20.10
C ASN A 160 0.82 11.65 -19.99
N TYR A 161 1.81 11.17 -20.76
CA TYR A 161 2.34 9.82 -20.61
C TYR A 161 2.85 9.56 -19.18
N TYR A 162 3.62 10.49 -18.60
CA TYR A 162 4.13 10.33 -17.23
C TYR A 162 3.02 10.33 -16.18
N ASN A 163 1.98 11.16 -16.39
CA ASN A 163 0.79 11.16 -15.54
C ASN A 163 -0.02 9.87 -15.68
N ALA A 164 -0.17 9.35 -16.90
CA ALA A 164 -0.83 8.07 -17.17
C ALA A 164 -0.06 6.92 -16.50
N LYS A 165 1.27 6.92 -16.61
CA LYS A 165 2.13 5.92 -15.97
C LYS A 165 1.98 5.92 -14.45
N ARG A 166 1.84 7.11 -13.83
CA ARG A 166 1.57 7.23 -12.40
C ARG A 166 0.18 6.70 -12.03
N ALA A 167 -0.84 6.89 -12.86
CA ALA A 167 -2.17 6.32 -12.65
C ALA A 167 -2.16 4.79 -12.78
N VAL A 168 -1.48 4.22 -13.78
CA VAL A 168 -1.27 2.77 -13.91
C VAL A 168 -0.53 2.18 -12.70
N PHE A 169 0.48 2.89 -12.19
CA PHE A 169 1.18 2.49 -10.95
C PHE A 169 0.21 2.37 -9.77
N TRP A 170 -0.64 3.37 -9.53
CA TRP A 170 -1.63 3.32 -8.45
C TRP A 170 -2.69 2.25 -8.68
N ALA A 171 -3.15 2.07 -9.92
CA ALA A 171 -4.07 0.99 -10.26
C ALA A 171 -3.48 -0.39 -9.92
N ASN A 172 -2.18 -0.62 -10.20
CA ASN A 172 -1.50 -1.86 -9.84
C ASN A 172 -1.31 -2.02 -8.31
N GLU A 173 -1.02 -0.93 -7.60
CA GLU A 173 -0.94 -0.92 -6.14
C GLU A 173 -2.29 -1.29 -5.50
N TYR A 174 -3.38 -0.73 -6.04
CA TYR A 174 -4.75 -1.02 -5.57
C TYR A 174 -5.18 -2.44 -5.93
N PHE A 175 -4.76 -2.95 -7.09
CA PHE A 175 -5.02 -4.32 -7.52
C PHE A 175 -4.39 -5.35 -6.58
N THR A 176 -3.22 -5.03 -6.01
CA THR A 176 -2.51 -5.93 -5.08
C THR A 176 -2.85 -5.68 -3.61
N SER A 177 -3.53 -4.57 -3.29
CA SER A 177 -3.94 -4.20 -1.93
C SER A 177 -5.32 -4.77 -1.56
N PRO A 178 -5.45 -5.59 -0.50
CA PRO A 178 -6.74 -6.10 -0.06
C PRO A 178 -7.76 -4.99 0.22
N GLY A 179 -8.97 -5.11 -0.34
CA GLY A 179 -10.08 -4.19 -0.08
C GLY A 179 -10.09 -2.87 -0.87
N ARG A 180 -9.20 -2.70 -1.87
CA ARG A 180 -9.14 -1.49 -2.71
C ARG A 180 -9.37 -1.74 -4.21
N ILE A 181 -9.87 -2.93 -4.55
CA ILE A 181 -10.01 -3.35 -5.95
C ILE A 181 -10.99 -2.47 -6.75
N ASP A 182 -11.95 -1.86 -6.06
CA ASP A 182 -12.91 -0.88 -6.56
C ASP A 182 -12.25 0.41 -7.09
N GLN A 183 -11.01 0.69 -6.68
CA GLN A 183 -10.25 1.88 -7.09
C GLN A 183 -9.39 1.65 -8.34
N VAL A 184 -9.24 0.40 -8.79
CA VAL A 184 -8.40 0.03 -9.95
C VAL A 184 -8.97 0.59 -11.25
N GLU A 185 -10.25 0.37 -11.51
CA GLU A 185 -10.89 0.79 -12.77
C GLU A 185 -10.92 2.32 -12.95
N PRO A 186 -11.24 3.14 -11.93
CA PRO A 186 -11.14 4.60 -12.04
C PRO A 186 -9.75 5.12 -12.42
N GLU A 187 -8.68 4.55 -11.84
CA GLU A 187 -7.31 4.94 -12.18
C GLU A 187 -6.90 4.45 -13.58
N LEU A 188 -7.37 3.26 -14.01
CA LEU A 188 -7.18 2.79 -15.39
C LEU A 188 -7.87 3.68 -16.41
N ALA A 189 -9.13 4.06 -16.16
CA ALA A 189 -9.88 4.97 -17.04
C ALA A 189 -9.20 6.35 -17.14
N LYS A 190 -8.69 6.86 -16.01
CA LYS A 190 -7.90 8.10 -15.96
C LYS A 190 -6.59 7.99 -16.76
N ALA A 191 -5.90 6.84 -16.67
CA ALA A 191 -4.69 6.60 -17.45
C ALA A 191 -4.97 6.59 -18.97
N GLU A 192 -6.06 5.96 -19.41
CA GLU A 192 -6.46 5.98 -20.83
C GLU A 192 -6.82 7.37 -21.33
N ALA A 193 -7.58 8.14 -20.54
CA ALA A 193 -7.92 9.51 -20.89
C ALA A 193 -6.67 10.40 -21.04
N LEU A 194 -5.62 10.12 -20.27
CA LEU A 194 -4.33 10.82 -20.38
C LEU A 194 -3.52 10.34 -21.60
N LEU A 195 -3.68 9.09 -22.03
CA LEU A 195 -3.01 8.55 -23.23
C LEU A 195 -3.70 8.95 -24.54
N GLU A 196 -4.93 9.47 -24.48
CA GLU A 196 -5.67 9.87 -25.68
C GLU A 196 -4.90 10.95 -26.48
N GLY A 197 -4.53 10.59 -27.72
CA GLY A 197 -3.77 11.47 -28.61
C GLY A 197 -2.23 11.36 -28.50
N ASP A 198 -1.69 10.53 -27.60
CA ASP A 198 -0.25 10.27 -27.52
C ASP A 198 0.14 9.12 -28.47
N GLY A 199 0.78 9.47 -29.59
CA GLY A 199 1.24 8.51 -30.60
C GLY A 199 2.62 7.92 -30.36
N SER A 200 3.21 8.11 -29.17
CA SER A 200 4.52 7.52 -28.83
C SER A 200 4.45 6.00 -28.69
N ALA A 201 5.58 5.32 -28.92
CA ALA A 201 5.66 3.87 -28.76
C ALA A 201 5.47 3.45 -27.29
N GLU A 202 5.89 4.32 -26.38
CA GLU A 202 5.73 4.18 -24.94
C GLU A 202 4.26 4.26 -24.51
N ALA A 203 3.48 5.18 -25.10
CA ALA A 203 2.03 5.26 -24.89
C ALA A 203 1.32 3.99 -25.36
N ALA A 204 1.72 3.42 -26.50
CA ALA A 204 1.16 2.14 -26.98
C ALA A 204 1.48 0.97 -26.03
N GLY A 205 2.70 0.94 -25.48
CA GLY A 205 3.10 -0.04 -24.46
C GLY A 205 2.26 0.08 -23.18
N LEU A 206 2.03 1.32 -22.71
CA LEU A 206 1.21 1.56 -21.51
C LEU A 206 -0.27 1.22 -21.74
N ALA A 207 -0.81 1.47 -22.94
CA ALA A 207 -2.17 1.05 -23.30
C ALA A 207 -2.34 -0.48 -23.30
N ALA A 208 -1.33 -1.22 -23.74
CA ALA A 208 -1.34 -2.68 -23.66
C ALA A 208 -1.29 -3.17 -22.19
N GLU A 209 -0.56 -2.49 -21.31
CA GLU A 209 -0.54 -2.78 -19.88
C GLU A 209 -1.91 -2.53 -19.23
N ILE A 210 -2.57 -1.42 -19.55
CA ILE A 210 -3.94 -1.12 -19.12
C ILE A 210 -4.92 -2.23 -19.56
N ALA A 211 -4.85 -2.64 -20.82
CA ALA A 211 -5.69 -3.72 -21.36
C ALA A 211 -5.46 -5.04 -20.61
N SER A 212 -4.20 -5.39 -20.33
CA SER A 212 -3.86 -6.58 -19.54
C SER A 212 -4.37 -6.51 -18.10
N MET A 213 -4.29 -5.33 -17.45
CA MET A 213 -4.84 -5.18 -16.10
C MET A 213 -6.35 -5.28 -16.07
N ARG A 214 -7.06 -4.73 -17.07
CA ARG A 214 -8.52 -4.91 -17.19
C ARG A 214 -8.91 -6.35 -17.45
N GLU A 215 -8.12 -7.09 -18.22
CA GLU A 215 -8.34 -8.53 -18.42
C GLU A 215 -8.23 -9.28 -17.08
N LYS A 216 -7.20 -8.98 -16.27
CA LYS A 216 -7.05 -9.55 -14.93
C LYS A 216 -8.17 -9.12 -13.99
N LEU A 217 -8.57 -7.85 -14.01
CA LEU A 217 -9.65 -7.31 -13.18
C LEU A 217 -10.98 -7.99 -13.52
N ALA A 218 -11.23 -8.27 -14.80
CA ALA A 218 -12.42 -8.98 -15.26
C ALA A 218 -12.48 -10.45 -14.80
N ASP A 219 -11.39 -11.00 -14.26
CA ASP A 219 -11.34 -12.34 -13.69
C ASP A 219 -11.44 -12.35 -12.15
N ILE A 220 -11.36 -11.18 -11.49
CA ILE A 220 -11.46 -11.13 -10.03
C ILE A 220 -12.91 -10.96 -9.60
N VAL A 221 -13.36 -11.86 -8.73
CA VAL A 221 -14.67 -11.77 -8.10
C VAL A 221 -14.66 -10.62 -7.10
N SER A 222 -15.62 -9.71 -7.21
CA SER A 222 -15.69 -8.59 -6.27
C SER A 222 -16.02 -9.10 -4.85
N PRO A 223 -15.51 -8.46 -3.78
CA PRO A 223 -15.86 -8.84 -2.41
C PRO A 223 -17.38 -8.79 -2.14
N GLU A 224 -18.13 -7.95 -2.86
CA GLU A 224 -19.59 -7.91 -2.77
C GLU A 224 -20.24 -9.14 -3.39
N ASP A 225 -19.79 -9.57 -4.58
CA ASP A 225 -20.27 -10.80 -5.21
C ASP A 225 -19.95 -12.02 -4.33
N GLU A 226 -18.76 -12.09 -3.72
CA GLU A 226 -18.40 -13.14 -2.76
C GLU A 226 -19.30 -13.13 -1.51
N ARG A 227 -19.63 -11.94 -1.00
CA ARG A 227 -20.59 -11.78 0.12
C ARG A 227 -21.97 -12.28 -0.26
N TYR A 228 -22.44 -12.00 -1.48
CA TYR A 228 -23.74 -12.49 -1.96
C TYR A 228 -23.75 -14.02 -2.14
N VAL A 229 -22.70 -14.61 -2.71
CA VAL A 229 -22.53 -16.07 -2.76
C VAL A 229 -22.53 -16.67 -1.36
N SER A 230 -21.78 -16.09 -0.43
CA SER A 230 -21.70 -16.56 0.96
C SER A 230 -23.03 -16.42 1.70
N ALA A 231 -23.77 -15.32 1.49
CA ALA A 231 -25.10 -15.12 2.06
C ALA A 231 -26.11 -16.13 1.51
N ALA A 232 -26.08 -16.40 0.20
CA ALA A 232 -26.90 -17.42 -0.43
C ALA A 232 -26.59 -18.82 0.14
N GLN A 233 -25.30 -19.18 0.24
CA GLN A 233 -24.87 -20.44 0.86
C GLN A 233 -25.26 -20.51 2.35
N GLY A 234 -25.24 -19.39 3.07
CA GLY A 234 -25.70 -19.30 4.46
C GLY A 234 -27.17 -19.68 4.61
N LYS A 235 -28.04 -19.27 3.67
CA LYS A 235 -29.45 -19.67 3.64
C LYS A 235 -29.61 -21.17 3.40
N LEU A 236 -28.81 -21.76 2.50
CA LEU A 236 -28.85 -23.21 2.25
C LEU A 236 -28.33 -24.01 3.45
N ARG A 237 -27.35 -23.48 4.18
CA ARG A 237 -26.88 -24.07 5.44
C ARG A 237 -27.97 -24.07 6.51
N GLN A 238 -28.73 -22.97 6.64
CA GLN A 238 -29.88 -22.91 7.57
C GLN A 238 -30.92 -24.00 7.28
N ILE A 239 -31.17 -24.31 6.01
CA ILE A 239 -32.07 -25.42 5.61
C ILE A 239 -31.52 -26.76 6.13
N ARG A 240 -30.23 -27.04 5.90
CA ARG A 240 -29.58 -28.29 6.34
C ARG A 240 -29.62 -28.43 7.85
N ASP A 241 -29.21 -27.39 8.58
CA ASP A 241 -29.18 -27.39 10.05
C ASP A 241 -30.59 -27.64 10.63
N HIS A 242 -31.62 -27.05 10.01
CA HIS A 242 -33.00 -27.27 10.44
C HIS A 242 -33.48 -28.69 10.14
N ALA A 243 -33.18 -29.23 8.94
CA ALA A 243 -33.51 -30.61 8.58
C ALA A 243 -32.82 -31.62 9.51
N ASP A 244 -31.55 -31.38 9.86
CA ASP A 244 -30.77 -32.24 10.76
C ASP A 244 -31.33 -32.22 12.18
N ARG A 245 -31.70 -31.05 12.71
CA ARG A 245 -32.35 -30.92 14.03
C ARG A 245 -33.67 -31.67 14.10
N ASN A 246 -34.39 -31.77 12.98
CA ASN A 246 -35.65 -32.51 12.89
C ASN A 246 -35.47 -33.98 12.46
N GLY A 247 -34.23 -34.49 12.47
CA GLY A 247 -33.92 -35.89 12.13
C GLY A 247 -34.32 -36.26 10.69
N GLY A 248 -34.25 -35.31 9.77
CA GLY A 248 -34.64 -35.47 8.37
C GLY A 248 -36.14 -35.53 8.12
N ARG A 249 -36.98 -35.45 9.16
CA ARG A 249 -38.44 -35.36 9.01
C ARG A 249 -38.83 -33.89 8.82
N VAL A 250 -39.35 -33.59 7.64
CA VAL A 250 -39.71 -32.23 7.23
C VAL A 250 -41.23 -32.17 7.11
N SER A 251 -41.85 -31.34 7.96
CA SER A 251 -43.30 -31.08 7.91
C SER A 251 -43.65 -30.18 6.71
N ASP A 252 -44.94 -30.05 6.39
CA ASP A 252 -45.35 -29.14 5.31
C ASP A 252 -45.03 -27.67 5.62
N SER A 253 -45.06 -27.25 6.90
CA SER A 253 -44.59 -25.92 7.32
C SER A 253 -43.08 -25.76 7.15
N ASP A 254 -42.30 -26.81 7.37
CA ASP A 254 -40.85 -26.78 7.14
C ASP A 254 -40.53 -26.63 5.64
N LYS A 255 -41.32 -27.26 4.76
CA LYS A 255 -41.17 -27.10 3.30
C LYS A 255 -41.41 -25.66 2.86
N GLU A 256 -42.41 -24.98 3.43
CA GLU A 256 -42.68 -23.56 3.14
C GLU A 256 -41.53 -22.67 3.62
N PHE A 257 -41.00 -22.94 4.83
CA PHE A 257 -39.82 -22.26 5.34
C PHE A 257 -38.58 -22.49 4.46
N PHE A 258 -38.35 -23.72 4.01
CA PHE A 258 -37.25 -24.06 3.11
C PHE A 258 -37.37 -23.36 1.76
N GLU A 259 -38.58 -23.26 1.20
CA GLU A 259 -38.81 -22.52 -0.03
C GLU A 259 -38.55 -21.02 0.13
N GLN A 260 -38.91 -20.43 1.28
CA GLN A 260 -38.59 -19.03 1.59
C GLN A 260 -37.07 -18.80 1.65
N LEU A 261 -36.32 -19.71 2.26
CA LEU A 261 -34.85 -19.64 2.31
C LEU A 261 -34.21 -19.83 0.93
N CYS A 262 -34.72 -20.77 0.11
CA CYS A 262 -34.29 -20.95 -1.28
C CYS A 262 -34.53 -19.68 -2.11
N ARG A 263 -35.69 -19.02 -1.95
CA ARG A 263 -35.98 -17.75 -2.64
C ARG A 263 -35.01 -16.65 -2.21
N GLY A 264 -34.79 -16.49 -0.91
CA GLY A 264 -33.81 -15.53 -0.40
C GLY A 264 -32.39 -15.79 -0.91
N ALA A 265 -32.00 -17.06 -1.10
CA ALA A 265 -30.73 -17.40 -1.73
C ALA A 265 -30.67 -16.94 -3.20
N VAL A 266 -31.73 -17.16 -3.98
CA VAL A 266 -31.82 -16.66 -5.38
C VAL A 266 -31.75 -15.13 -5.43
N GLU A 267 -32.43 -14.43 -4.53
CA GLU A 267 -32.40 -12.96 -4.47
C GLU A 267 -30.98 -12.40 -4.21
N TYR A 268 -30.14 -13.12 -3.44
CA TYR A 268 -28.72 -12.76 -3.31
C TYR A 268 -27.93 -13.07 -4.57
N LEU A 269 -28.18 -14.21 -5.21
CA LEU A 269 -27.54 -14.56 -6.48
C LEU A 269 -27.89 -13.57 -7.60
N ASP A 270 -29.10 -13.03 -7.64
CA ASP A 270 -29.52 -12.03 -8.64
C ASP A 270 -28.77 -10.70 -8.50
N LYS A 271 -28.21 -10.41 -7.31
CA LYS A 271 -27.37 -9.23 -7.06
C LYS A 271 -25.93 -9.38 -7.56
N ILE A 272 -25.52 -10.58 -7.97
CA ILE A 272 -24.20 -10.80 -8.55
C ILE A 272 -24.19 -10.22 -9.97
N THR A 273 -23.46 -9.13 -10.16
CA THR A 273 -23.37 -8.37 -11.42
C THR A 273 -22.08 -8.63 -12.20
N HIS A 274 -21.25 -9.58 -11.73
CA HIS A 274 -19.95 -9.85 -12.35
C HIS A 274 -20.07 -10.20 -13.85
N PRO A 275 -19.43 -9.45 -14.78
CA PRO A 275 -19.73 -9.53 -16.21
C PRO A 275 -19.35 -10.86 -16.89
N ARG A 276 -18.32 -11.56 -16.40
CA ARG A 276 -17.87 -12.86 -16.97
C ARG A 276 -18.21 -14.08 -16.11
N LYS A 277 -18.06 -13.97 -14.79
CA LYS A 277 -18.19 -15.08 -13.83
C LYS A 277 -19.53 -15.17 -13.10
N ALA A 278 -20.51 -14.30 -13.38
CA ALA A 278 -21.81 -14.36 -12.72
C ALA A 278 -22.44 -15.76 -12.84
N ASP A 279 -22.46 -16.34 -14.03
CA ASP A 279 -23.06 -17.67 -14.24
C ASP A 279 -22.26 -18.78 -13.54
N GLU A 280 -20.93 -18.72 -13.57
CA GLU A 280 -20.05 -19.67 -12.89
C GLU A 280 -20.24 -19.65 -11.38
N LEU A 281 -20.37 -18.47 -10.78
CA LEU A 281 -20.59 -18.29 -9.34
C LEU A 281 -22.00 -18.73 -8.91
N LYS A 282 -23.02 -18.47 -9.74
CA LYS A 282 -24.42 -18.84 -9.47
C LYS A 282 -24.66 -20.34 -9.61
N ALA A 283 -24.04 -20.98 -10.62
CA ALA A 283 -24.27 -22.37 -10.98
C ALA A 283 -24.23 -23.37 -9.81
N PRO A 284 -23.18 -23.42 -8.95
CA PRO A 284 -23.12 -24.39 -7.85
C PRO A 284 -24.23 -24.17 -6.81
N VAL A 285 -24.58 -22.92 -6.52
CA VAL A 285 -25.62 -22.58 -5.54
C VAL A 285 -27.01 -22.89 -6.10
N LEU A 286 -27.27 -22.59 -7.38
CA LEU A 286 -28.51 -22.96 -8.06
C LEU A 286 -28.69 -24.48 -8.17
N ALA A 287 -27.61 -25.22 -8.45
CA ALA A 287 -27.62 -26.68 -8.43
C ALA A 287 -27.93 -27.24 -7.02
N GLU A 288 -27.46 -26.58 -5.97
CA GLU A 288 -27.76 -26.95 -4.58
C GLU A 288 -29.22 -26.66 -4.21
N ILE A 289 -29.76 -25.49 -4.57
CA ILE A 289 -31.18 -25.15 -4.41
C ILE A 289 -32.06 -26.20 -5.09
N SER A 290 -31.68 -26.60 -6.31
CA SER A 290 -32.40 -27.61 -7.08
C SER A 290 -32.38 -28.98 -6.39
N ARG A 291 -31.24 -29.39 -5.81
CA ARG A 291 -31.12 -30.61 -5.01
C ARG A 291 -31.98 -30.56 -3.73
N ILE A 292 -31.96 -29.44 -3.00
CA ILE A 292 -32.77 -29.25 -1.78
C ILE A 292 -34.26 -29.36 -2.11
N ARG A 293 -34.72 -28.68 -3.17
CA ARG A 293 -36.13 -28.76 -3.61
C ARG A 293 -36.54 -30.18 -3.97
N ALA A 294 -35.70 -30.91 -4.69
CA ALA A 294 -35.94 -32.31 -5.04
C ALA A 294 -35.95 -33.22 -3.81
N GLN A 295 -35.00 -33.05 -2.88
CA GLN A 295 -34.84 -33.88 -1.69
C GLN A 295 -36.03 -33.78 -0.73
N TYR A 296 -36.58 -32.58 -0.55
CA TYR A 296 -37.67 -32.34 0.41
C TYR A 296 -39.06 -32.24 -0.23
N GLY A 297 -39.18 -32.52 -1.53
CA GLY A 297 -40.45 -32.50 -2.25
C GLY A 297 -41.09 -31.11 -2.29
N ILE A 298 -40.28 -30.06 -2.42
CA ILE A 298 -40.75 -28.68 -2.51
C ILE A 298 -41.15 -28.40 -3.97
N THR A 299 -42.45 -28.49 -4.25
CA THR A 299 -43.02 -28.21 -5.57
C THR A 299 -43.22 -26.71 -5.77
N GLY A 300 -42.13 -25.96 -5.93
CA GLY A 300 -42.18 -24.53 -6.26
C GLY A 300 -42.35 -24.28 -7.77
N PRO A 301 -43.22 -23.36 -8.20
CA PRO A 301 -43.33 -22.95 -9.61
C PRO A 301 -42.08 -22.20 -10.08
N ALA A 302 -41.70 -22.38 -11.35
CA ALA A 302 -40.66 -21.60 -12.01
C ALA A 302 -40.97 -20.09 -11.93
N PRO A 303 -39.96 -19.21 -11.83
CA PRO A 303 -40.14 -17.81 -11.43
C PRO A 303 -40.96 -17.04 -12.46
N SER A 304 -42.07 -16.45 -12.02
CA SER A 304 -42.86 -15.45 -12.75
C SER A 304 -43.27 -14.32 -11.80
N ALA A 305 -43.42 -13.12 -12.39
CA ALA A 305 -43.46 -11.77 -11.82
C ALA A 305 -44.48 -11.52 -10.67
N PRO A 306 -44.32 -10.43 -9.88
CA PRO A 306 -45.02 -10.24 -8.61
C PRO A 306 -46.42 -9.62 -8.77
N ALA A 307 -47.39 -10.10 -7.99
CA ALA A 307 -48.70 -9.47 -7.76
C ALA A 307 -49.31 -9.96 -6.40
N PRO A 308 -50.37 -9.34 -5.86
CA PRO A 308 -50.32 -8.57 -4.60
C PRO A 308 -51.02 -9.24 -3.40
N ALA A 309 -50.89 -8.58 -2.24
CA ALA A 309 -51.29 -9.01 -0.89
C ALA A 309 -52.76 -9.49 -0.72
N PRO A 310 -53.03 -10.44 0.20
CA PRO A 310 -54.39 -10.91 0.48
C PRO A 310 -55.11 -10.06 1.55
N PRO A 311 -56.46 -9.97 1.48
CA PRO A 311 -57.25 -9.26 2.48
C PRO A 311 -57.58 -10.12 3.71
N SER A 312 -57.94 -9.39 4.76
CA SER A 312 -58.29 -9.76 6.13
C SER A 312 -59.37 -10.84 6.32
N LYS A 313 -59.17 -11.64 7.37
CA LYS A 313 -60.10 -12.60 7.98
C LYS A 313 -61.40 -11.95 8.48
N PRO A 314 -62.53 -12.69 8.54
CA PRO A 314 -63.61 -12.41 9.49
C PRO A 314 -63.66 -13.42 10.65
N GLU A 315 -63.89 -12.87 11.83
CA GLU A 315 -64.24 -13.53 13.09
C GLU A 315 -65.69 -14.04 13.12
N ASN A 316 -65.91 -15.09 13.93
CA ASN A 316 -66.97 -15.25 14.95
C ASN A 316 -67.69 -16.60 14.91
N TYR A 317 -67.58 -17.33 16.03
CA TYR A 317 -68.58 -18.31 16.48
C TYR A 317 -68.97 -17.96 17.93
N PRO A 318 -70.27 -18.02 18.30
CA PRO A 318 -70.76 -17.58 19.59
C PRO A 318 -70.62 -18.67 20.68
N PRO A 319 -70.59 -18.30 21.97
CA PRO A 319 -70.49 -19.25 23.07
C PRO A 319 -71.85 -19.89 23.40
N PRO A 320 -71.88 -21.12 23.96
CA PRO A 320 -73.11 -21.68 24.52
C PRO A 320 -73.41 -21.07 25.91
N PRO A 321 -74.69 -21.02 26.31
CA PRO A 321 -75.12 -20.30 27.50
C PRO A 321 -74.85 -21.10 28.78
N SER A 322 -74.16 -20.47 29.73
CA SER A 322 -74.06 -20.91 31.12
C SER A 322 -75.27 -20.43 31.91
N GLY A 323 -75.99 -21.35 32.55
CA GLY A 323 -76.93 -21.00 33.60
C GLY A 323 -77.91 -22.12 33.95
N GLN A 324 -77.60 -22.93 34.96
CA GLN A 324 -78.63 -23.59 35.75
C GLN A 324 -78.31 -23.52 37.25
N ALA A 325 -79.33 -23.06 37.98
CA ALA A 325 -79.41 -22.83 39.41
C ALA A 325 -79.35 -24.14 40.23
N PRO A 326 -79.02 -24.07 41.53
CA PRO A 326 -78.98 -25.24 42.40
C PRO A 326 -80.38 -25.83 42.57
N VAL A 327 -80.58 -27.06 42.08
CA VAL A 327 -81.81 -27.83 42.29
C VAL A 327 -81.79 -28.38 43.72
N ARG A 328 -82.71 -27.86 44.54
CA ARG A 328 -83.09 -28.42 45.85
C ARG A 328 -83.36 -29.92 45.73
N SER A 329 -82.67 -30.71 46.54
CA SER A 329 -82.94 -32.12 46.78
C SER A 329 -84.38 -32.32 47.27
N VAL A 330 -85.26 -32.78 46.37
CA VAL A 330 -86.57 -33.30 46.72
C VAL A 330 -86.36 -34.73 47.24
N GLN A 331 -86.43 -34.90 48.56
CA GLN A 331 -86.66 -36.22 49.17
C GLN A 331 -88.07 -36.67 48.75
N GLY A 332 -88.17 -37.29 47.57
CA GLY A 332 -89.35 -38.02 47.17
C GLY A 332 -89.46 -39.25 48.05
N GLN A 333 -90.49 -39.29 48.91
CA GLN A 333 -90.92 -40.52 49.54
C GLN A 333 -91.08 -41.59 48.46
N ALA A 334 -90.21 -42.60 48.49
CA ALA A 334 -90.32 -43.76 47.65
C ALA A 334 -91.72 -44.35 47.86
N GLN A 335 -92.57 -44.27 46.83
CA GLN A 335 -93.72 -45.15 46.75
C GLN A 335 -93.16 -46.55 46.88
N SER A 336 -93.51 -47.26 47.95
CA SER A 336 -93.18 -48.66 48.12
C SER A 336 -93.89 -49.41 47.02
N VAL A 337 -93.22 -49.57 45.88
CA VAL A 337 -93.72 -50.42 44.81
C VAL A 337 -93.78 -51.81 45.42
N ASP A 338 -94.99 -52.39 45.45
CA ASP A 338 -95.21 -53.69 46.05
C ASP A 338 -94.38 -54.72 45.29
N MET A 339 -93.26 -55.12 45.89
CA MET A 339 -92.32 -56.04 45.25
C MET A 339 -92.98 -57.38 44.95
N ASN A 340 -94.10 -57.71 45.62
CA ASN A 340 -94.83 -58.96 45.43
C ASN A 340 -95.55 -59.07 44.07
N THR A 341 -95.62 -58.00 43.28
CA THR A 341 -96.19 -58.03 41.92
C THR A 341 -95.15 -58.28 40.82
N LEU A 342 -93.85 -58.35 41.17
CA LEU A 342 -92.77 -58.59 40.23
C LEU A 342 -92.45 -60.09 40.10
N SER A 343 -92.07 -60.52 38.90
CA SER A 343 -91.48 -61.85 38.70
C SER A 343 -90.20 -61.98 39.54
N PHE A 344 -89.92 -63.19 40.04
CA PHE A 344 -88.69 -63.50 40.77
C PHE A 344 -87.44 -63.07 39.99
N ASP A 345 -87.43 -63.27 38.68
CA ASP A 345 -86.33 -62.89 37.80
C ASP A 345 -86.13 -61.37 37.75
N ASP A 346 -87.21 -60.58 37.77
CA ASP A 346 -87.13 -59.12 37.76
C ASP A 346 -86.70 -58.57 39.12
N GLN A 347 -87.10 -59.22 40.22
CA GLN A 347 -86.58 -58.90 41.55
C GLN A 347 -85.08 -59.17 41.67
N ASP A 348 -84.60 -60.33 41.18
CA ASP A 348 -83.17 -60.67 41.19
C ASP A 348 -82.37 -59.68 40.33
N ARG A 349 -82.85 -59.35 39.12
CA ARG A 349 -82.25 -58.32 38.25
C ARG A 349 -82.18 -56.96 38.92
N LEU A 350 -83.26 -56.49 39.54
CA LEU A 350 -83.28 -55.22 40.27
C LEU A 350 -82.33 -55.22 41.46
N ASN A 351 -82.22 -56.32 42.20
CA ASN A 351 -81.29 -56.44 43.32
C ASN A 351 -79.82 -56.42 42.85
N ARG A 352 -79.50 -57.09 41.74
CA ARG A 352 -78.16 -57.04 41.13
C ARG A 352 -77.83 -55.64 40.60
N ALA A 353 -78.77 -54.99 39.92
CA ALA A 353 -78.62 -53.61 39.46
C ALA A 353 -78.39 -52.64 40.63
N LYS A 354 -79.17 -52.77 41.72
CA LYS A 354 -78.96 -51.98 42.96
C LYS A 354 -77.57 -52.18 43.58
N ARG A 355 -77.04 -53.41 43.58
CA ARG A 355 -75.67 -53.68 44.05
C ARG A 355 -74.63 -52.99 43.15
N ALA A 356 -74.79 -53.07 41.83
CA ALA A 356 -73.90 -52.39 40.89
C ALA A 356 -73.95 -50.86 41.04
N ILE A 357 -75.14 -50.28 41.20
CA ILE A 357 -75.35 -48.84 41.48
C ILE A 357 -74.72 -48.44 42.83
N GLY A 358 -74.90 -49.25 43.88
CA GLY A 358 -74.28 -49.01 45.18
C GLY A 358 -72.75 -49.09 45.15
N GLN A 359 -72.19 -50.03 44.38
CA GLN A 359 -70.74 -50.10 44.15
C GLN A 359 -70.22 -48.91 43.34
N ALA A 360 -70.94 -48.50 42.29
CA ALA A 360 -70.63 -47.31 41.50
C ALA A 360 -70.62 -46.04 42.36
N ARG A 361 -71.62 -45.87 43.24
CA ARG A 361 -71.67 -44.78 44.23
C ARG A 361 -70.46 -44.80 45.16
N ASN A 362 -70.16 -45.94 45.80
CA ASN A 362 -69.01 -46.05 46.70
C ASN A 362 -67.69 -45.73 45.99
N ASN A 363 -67.56 -46.12 44.72
CA ASN A 363 -66.40 -45.82 43.90
C ASN A 363 -66.29 -44.32 43.59
N ILE A 364 -67.38 -43.65 43.24
CA ILE A 364 -67.42 -42.18 43.05
C ILE A 364 -67.07 -41.47 44.36
N GLU A 365 -67.69 -41.84 45.47
CA GLU A 365 -67.44 -41.25 46.80
C GLU A 365 -66.00 -41.46 47.27
N SER A 366 -65.37 -42.57 46.87
CA SER A 366 -63.96 -42.88 47.15
C SER A 366 -62.98 -42.32 46.11
N ASN A 367 -63.45 -41.49 45.16
CA ASN A 367 -62.68 -40.96 44.02
C ASN A 367 -62.05 -42.03 43.11
N ARG A 368 -62.59 -43.25 43.09
CA ARG A 368 -62.19 -44.34 42.18
C ARG A 368 -63.10 -44.35 40.97
N THR A 369 -62.80 -43.52 39.97
CA THR A 369 -63.67 -43.35 38.79
C THR A 369 -63.51 -44.43 37.73
N GLU A 370 -62.52 -45.31 37.88
CA GLU A 370 -62.22 -46.41 36.94
C GLU A 370 -63.28 -47.52 37.04
N GLY A 371 -63.84 -47.92 35.89
CA GLY A 371 -64.86 -48.98 35.83
C GLY A 371 -66.28 -48.58 36.26
N VAL A 372 -66.50 -47.35 36.74
CA VAL A 372 -67.83 -46.87 37.16
C VAL A 372 -68.84 -46.84 36.00
N GLU A 373 -68.44 -46.42 34.81
CA GLU A 373 -69.31 -46.48 33.61
C GLU A 373 -69.69 -47.90 33.22
N ASN A 374 -68.77 -48.87 33.40
CA ASN A 374 -69.10 -50.27 33.16
C ASN A 374 -70.15 -50.75 34.16
N MET A 375 -70.07 -50.32 35.42
CA MET A 375 -71.10 -50.62 36.43
C MET A 375 -72.46 -49.99 36.09
N PHE A 376 -72.48 -48.77 35.52
CA PHE A 376 -73.71 -48.16 35.00
C PHE A 376 -74.27 -48.90 33.79
N PHE A 377 -73.41 -49.30 32.86
CA PHE A 377 -73.78 -50.10 31.69
C PHE A 377 -74.36 -51.46 32.10
N ASP A 378 -73.71 -52.15 33.04
CA ASP A 378 -74.17 -53.44 33.59
C ASP A 378 -75.50 -53.29 34.32
N ALA A 379 -75.64 -52.26 35.16
CA ALA A 379 -76.89 -51.97 35.85
C ALA A 379 -78.03 -51.68 34.87
N THR A 380 -77.77 -50.88 33.83
CA THR A 380 -78.75 -50.55 32.79
C THR A 380 -79.16 -51.79 31.98
N SER A 381 -78.20 -52.64 31.63
CA SER A 381 -78.43 -53.90 30.91
C SER A 381 -79.26 -54.90 31.73
N LEU A 382 -78.98 -55.02 33.04
CA LEU A 382 -79.75 -55.86 33.96
C LEU A 382 -81.20 -55.36 34.12
N MET A 383 -81.43 -54.05 34.06
CA MET A 383 -82.76 -53.44 34.19
C MET A 383 -83.56 -53.36 32.88
N ALA A 384 -82.93 -53.57 31.72
CA ALA A 384 -83.58 -53.47 30.41
C ALA A 384 -84.93 -54.23 30.30
N PRO A 385 -85.05 -55.50 30.75
CA PRO A 385 -86.31 -56.26 30.64
C PRO A 385 -87.36 -55.94 31.72
N VAL A 386 -87.03 -55.14 32.73
CA VAL A 386 -87.93 -54.79 33.83
C VAL A 386 -88.90 -53.68 33.40
N GLY A 387 -90.16 -53.74 33.84
CA GLY A 387 -91.15 -52.70 33.55
C GLY A 387 -90.76 -51.32 34.10
N ASP A 388 -91.06 -50.25 33.35
CA ASP A 388 -90.63 -48.87 33.65
C ASP A 388 -91.04 -48.39 35.05
N ALA A 389 -92.22 -48.82 35.52
CA ALA A 389 -92.72 -48.51 36.87
C ALA A 389 -91.76 -48.90 38.00
N HIS A 390 -90.90 -49.92 37.78
CA HIS A 390 -90.01 -50.46 38.80
C HIS A 390 -88.55 -50.03 38.63
N LYS A 391 -88.12 -49.57 37.44
CA LYS A 391 -86.72 -49.17 37.16
C LYS A 391 -86.48 -47.66 37.04
N THR A 392 -87.52 -46.84 36.86
CA THR A 392 -87.37 -45.39 36.63
C THR A 392 -86.53 -44.68 37.70
N HIS A 393 -86.72 -45.02 38.98
CA HIS A 393 -85.95 -44.42 40.07
C HIS A 393 -84.45 -44.77 40.01
N LEU A 394 -84.11 -46.01 39.63
CA LEU A 394 -82.71 -46.46 39.48
C LEU A 394 -82.04 -45.84 38.26
N VAL A 395 -82.78 -45.62 37.16
CA VAL A 395 -82.28 -44.90 35.99
C VAL A 395 -81.98 -43.44 36.34
N ALA A 396 -82.88 -42.78 37.09
CA ALA A 396 -82.63 -41.43 37.59
C ALA A 396 -81.43 -41.36 38.55
N GLU A 397 -81.25 -42.39 39.38
CA GLU A 397 -80.08 -42.54 40.26
C GLU A 397 -78.78 -42.72 39.45
N ILE A 398 -78.78 -43.53 38.38
CA ILE A 398 -77.64 -43.66 37.46
C ILE A 398 -77.31 -42.31 36.80
N GLU A 399 -78.29 -41.57 36.31
CA GLU A 399 -78.07 -40.25 35.69
C GLU A 399 -77.56 -39.19 36.68
N GLN A 400 -77.99 -39.26 37.95
CA GLN A 400 -77.40 -38.44 39.00
C GLN A 400 -75.94 -38.87 39.26
N LEU A 401 -75.68 -40.16 39.41
CA LEU A 401 -74.33 -40.67 39.65
C LEU A 401 -73.39 -40.45 38.46
N ARG A 402 -73.88 -40.38 37.22
CA ARG A 402 -73.11 -39.95 36.04
C ARG A 402 -72.69 -38.49 36.14
N ARG A 403 -73.60 -37.60 36.58
CA ARG A 403 -73.26 -36.20 36.86
C ARG A 403 -72.25 -36.08 38.00
N ASP A 404 -72.42 -36.88 39.06
CA ASP A 404 -71.49 -36.92 40.19
C ASP A 404 -70.12 -37.49 39.76
N LEU A 405 -70.10 -38.50 38.88
CA LEU A 405 -68.88 -39.06 38.28
C LEU A 405 -68.14 -38.04 37.43
N GLU A 406 -68.83 -37.32 36.54
CA GLU A 406 -68.22 -36.26 35.72
C GLU A 406 -67.72 -35.10 36.60
N ALA A 407 -68.47 -34.71 37.62
CA ALA A 407 -68.00 -33.73 38.61
C ALA A 407 -66.75 -34.22 39.36
N THR A 408 -66.70 -35.51 39.73
CA THR A 408 -65.55 -36.14 40.40
C THR A 408 -64.33 -36.22 39.46
N ARG A 409 -64.53 -36.59 38.19
CA ARG A 409 -63.48 -36.61 37.16
C ARG A 409 -62.93 -35.22 36.91
N LEU A 410 -63.80 -34.22 36.80
CA LEU A 410 -63.41 -32.82 36.63
C LEU A 410 -62.62 -32.32 37.85
N ALA A 411 -63.06 -32.64 39.07
CA ALA A 411 -62.36 -32.29 40.30
C ALA A 411 -60.97 -32.94 40.39
N GLU A 412 -60.85 -34.23 40.07
CA GLU A 412 -59.58 -34.94 40.06
C GLU A 412 -58.64 -34.44 38.95
N SER A 413 -59.16 -34.17 37.75
CA SER A 413 -58.39 -33.54 36.66
C SER A 413 -57.88 -32.17 37.09
N THR A 414 -58.75 -31.34 37.66
CA THR A 414 -58.38 -30.02 38.20
C THR A 414 -57.28 -30.15 39.25
N ARG A 415 -57.39 -31.10 40.18
CA ARG A 415 -56.37 -31.36 41.22
C ARG A 415 -55.01 -31.77 40.63
N ARG A 416 -55.01 -32.65 39.61
CA ARG A 416 -53.79 -33.11 38.94
C ARG A 416 -53.12 -31.97 38.17
N LEU A 417 -53.91 -31.23 37.38
CA LEU A 417 -53.42 -30.11 36.58
C LEU A 417 -52.88 -28.98 37.47
N THR A 418 -53.60 -28.59 38.53
CA THR A 418 -53.11 -27.59 39.49
C THR A 418 -51.81 -28.04 40.17
N SER A 419 -51.72 -29.30 40.63
CA SER A 419 -50.46 -29.83 41.18
C SER A 419 -49.30 -29.82 40.19
N GLU A 420 -49.55 -30.09 38.90
CA GLU A 420 -48.53 -30.06 37.86
C GLU A 420 -48.08 -28.63 37.55
N LEU A 421 -49.03 -27.70 37.41
CA LEU A 421 -48.74 -26.28 37.21
C LEU A 421 -48.03 -25.67 38.41
N ASP A 422 -48.42 -26.01 39.63
CA ASP A 422 -47.73 -25.55 40.85
C ASP A 422 -46.27 -26.04 40.89
N ARG A 423 -46.01 -27.29 40.47
CA ARG A 423 -44.64 -27.80 40.33
C ARG A 423 -43.87 -27.08 39.23
N GLY A 424 -44.51 -26.82 38.09
CA GLY A 424 -43.91 -26.08 36.99
C GLY A 424 -43.56 -24.65 37.39
N LEU A 425 -44.48 -23.96 38.06
CA LEU A 425 -44.28 -22.62 38.59
C LEU A 425 -43.23 -22.59 39.70
N GLY A 426 -43.20 -23.60 40.57
CA GLY A 426 -42.15 -23.75 41.58
C GLY A 426 -40.76 -23.94 40.97
N ARG A 427 -40.64 -24.59 39.80
CA ARG A 427 -39.36 -24.62 39.06
C ARG A 427 -39.00 -23.25 38.50
N VAL A 428 -39.96 -22.51 37.94
CA VAL A 428 -39.75 -21.12 37.48
C VAL A 428 -39.24 -20.27 38.65
N GLU A 429 -39.86 -20.40 39.83
CA GLU A 429 -39.47 -19.70 41.05
C GLU A 429 -38.04 -20.07 41.48
N MET A 430 -37.70 -21.36 41.54
CA MET A 430 -36.34 -21.81 41.85
C MET A 430 -35.29 -21.29 40.85
N ASP A 431 -35.66 -21.15 39.58
CA ASP A 431 -34.77 -20.68 38.53
C ASP A 431 -34.71 -19.15 38.40
N THR A 432 -35.49 -18.39 39.18
CA THR A 432 -35.35 -16.92 39.22
C THR A 432 -33.94 -16.46 39.59
N ASP A 433 -33.19 -17.32 40.29
CA ASP A 433 -31.79 -17.16 40.69
C ASP A 433 -30.77 -17.50 39.60
N ALA A 434 -31.22 -18.10 38.48
CA ALA A 434 -30.38 -18.61 37.41
C ALA A 434 -30.96 -18.22 36.04
N PRO A 435 -30.62 -17.02 35.53
CA PRO A 435 -31.26 -16.43 34.34
C PRO A 435 -31.24 -17.33 33.10
N ASP A 436 -30.13 -18.05 32.90
CA ASP A 436 -29.96 -18.98 31.77
C ASP A 436 -30.95 -20.16 31.83
N ARG A 437 -31.33 -20.59 33.05
CA ARG A 437 -32.32 -21.67 33.26
C ARG A 437 -33.75 -21.15 33.30
N LEU A 438 -33.94 -19.91 33.77
CA LEU A 438 -35.25 -19.27 33.89
C LEU A 438 -36.00 -19.28 32.55
N GLN A 439 -35.32 -18.97 31.44
CA GLN A 439 -35.95 -18.98 30.11
C GLN A 439 -36.53 -20.35 29.74
N TYR A 440 -35.80 -21.43 30.02
CA TYR A 440 -36.26 -22.79 29.75
C TYR A 440 -37.48 -23.15 30.61
N SER A 441 -37.41 -22.88 31.91
CA SER A 441 -38.50 -23.17 32.86
C SER A 441 -39.75 -22.36 32.55
N VAL A 442 -39.60 -21.09 32.17
CA VAL A 442 -40.69 -20.22 31.72
C VAL A 442 -41.31 -20.75 30.44
N HIS A 443 -40.50 -21.15 29.45
CA HIS A 443 -41.00 -21.70 28.19
C HIS A 443 -41.79 -22.99 28.43
N SER A 444 -41.24 -23.92 29.22
CA SER A 444 -41.90 -25.17 29.58
C SER A 444 -43.22 -24.94 30.32
N PHE A 445 -43.24 -24.01 31.28
CA PHE A 445 -44.46 -23.64 32.00
C PHE A 445 -45.50 -23.01 31.08
N LYS A 446 -45.12 -22.05 30.24
CA LYS A 446 -46.03 -21.42 29.26
C LYS A 446 -46.60 -22.45 28.28
N GLN A 447 -45.77 -23.37 27.80
CA GLN A 447 -46.20 -24.43 26.89
C GLN A 447 -47.26 -25.30 27.56
N ARG A 448 -47.07 -25.68 28.84
CA ARG A 448 -48.04 -26.47 29.58
C ARG A 448 -49.32 -25.68 29.87
N LEU A 449 -49.20 -24.43 30.33
CA LEU A 449 -50.35 -23.56 30.61
C LEU A 449 -51.22 -23.32 29.36
N ALA A 450 -50.61 -23.31 28.17
CA ALA A 450 -51.32 -23.12 26.90
C ALA A 450 -52.04 -24.37 26.36
N GLN A 451 -51.88 -25.55 26.96
CA GLN A 451 -52.53 -26.78 26.47
C GLN A 451 -54.06 -26.73 26.68
N ASP A 452 -54.79 -27.36 25.76
CA ASP A 452 -56.26 -27.27 25.71
C ASP A 452 -56.94 -27.90 26.93
N ASP A 453 -56.38 -28.98 27.47
CA ASP A 453 -56.89 -29.63 28.68
C ASP A 453 -56.82 -28.70 29.90
N VAL A 454 -55.77 -27.89 30.01
CA VAL A 454 -55.63 -26.85 31.05
C VAL A 454 -56.68 -25.76 30.87
N ARG A 455 -56.86 -25.28 29.64
CA ARG A 455 -57.84 -24.21 29.33
C ARG A 455 -59.29 -24.64 29.55
N GLN A 456 -59.61 -25.91 29.28
CA GLN A 456 -60.97 -26.45 29.45
C GLN A 456 -61.27 -26.84 30.89
N THR A 457 -60.26 -27.26 31.66
CA THR A 457 -60.45 -27.76 33.03
C THR A 457 -60.39 -26.65 34.09
N LEU A 458 -59.46 -25.69 33.95
CA LEU A 458 -59.31 -24.62 34.93
C LEU A 458 -60.39 -23.55 34.80
N THR A 459 -60.77 -22.97 35.93
CA THR A 459 -61.63 -21.77 35.91
C THR A 459 -60.84 -20.57 35.35
N PRO A 460 -61.52 -19.59 34.70
CA PRO A 460 -60.86 -18.39 34.21
C PRO A 460 -60.14 -17.56 35.28
N GLU A 461 -60.53 -17.70 36.54
CA GLU A 461 -59.87 -17.08 37.68
C GLU A 461 -58.55 -17.79 38.03
N ALA A 462 -58.57 -19.13 38.14
CA ALA A 462 -57.36 -19.91 38.41
C ALA A 462 -56.30 -19.74 37.30
N TYR A 463 -56.73 -19.75 36.03
CA TYR A 463 -55.86 -19.53 34.89
C TYR A 463 -55.17 -18.15 34.96
N ARG A 464 -55.94 -17.08 35.19
CA ARG A 464 -55.40 -15.72 35.39
C ARG A 464 -54.49 -15.60 36.62
N GLY A 465 -54.78 -16.37 37.67
CA GLY A 465 -53.91 -16.48 38.85
C GLY A 465 -52.52 -17.01 38.49
N TYR A 466 -52.44 -18.06 37.66
CA TYR A 466 -51.16 -18.57 37.16
C TYR A 466 -50.43 -17.59 36.24
N GLU A 467 -51.15 -16.89 35.35
CA GLU A 467 -50.55 -15.85 34.50
C GLU A 467 -49.97 -14.69 35.33
N THR A 468 -50.71 -14.25 36.35
CA THR A 468 -50.28 -13.18 37.27
C THR A 468 -49.04 -13.60 38.03
N ARG A 469 -49.03 -14.78 38.65
CA ARG A 469 -47.85 -15.28 39.39
C ARG A 469 -46.64 -15.48 38.46
N LEU A 470 -46.85 -15.97 37.24
CA LEU A 470 -45.76 -16.07 36.26
C LEU A 470 -45.20 -14.67 35.92
N ALA A 471 -46.06 -13.68 35.72
CA ALA A 471 -45.63 -12.30 35.47
C ALA A 471 -44.86 -11.71 36.66
N GLU A 472 -45.29 -11.96 37.89
CA GLU A 472 -44.58 -11.57 39.11
C GLU A 472 -43.19 -12.22 39.21
N LEU A 473 -43.08 -13.53 38.94
CA LEU A 473 -41.80 -14.25 38.93
C LEU A 473 -40.86 -13.75 37.82
N LEU A 474 -41.40 -13.45 36.64
CA LEU A 474 -40.64 -12.84 35.55
C LEU A 474 -40.13 -11.44 35.92
N ALA A 475 -40.97 -10.62 36.56
CA ALA A 475 -40.58 -9.30 37.04
C ALA A 475 -39.49 -9.40 38.13
N ALA A 476 -39.62 -10.35 39.07
CA ALA A 476 -38.62 -10.62 40.10
C ALA A 476 -37.27 -11.10 39.49
N GLY A 477 -37.33 -12.04 38.55
CA GLY A 477 -36.15 -12.50 37.81
C GLY A 477 -35.47 -11.38 37.03
N ALA A 478 -36.24 -10.53 36.35
CA ALA A 478 -35.71 -9.36 35.64
C ALA A 478 -35.06 -8.34 36.60
N ALA A 479 -35.69 -8.06 37.74
CA ALA A 479 -35.14 -7.17 38.76
C ALA A 479 -33.83 -7.71 39.34
N ARG A 480 -33.72 -9.03 39.53
CA ARG A 480 -32.49 -9.67 39.99
C ARG A 480 -31.38 -9.63 38.94
N VAL A 481 -31.68 -9.99 37.69
CA VAL A 481 -30.73 -9.86 36.56
C VAL A 481 -30.22 -8.43 36.48
N LYS A 482 -31.11 -7.45 36.64
CA LYS A 482 -30.74 -6.04 36.68
C LYS A 482 -29.77 -5.73 37.82
N ALA A 483 -30.10 -6.12 39.05
CA ALA A 483 -29.22 -5.91 40.20
C ALA A 483 -27.84 -6.56 40.01
N GLU A 484 -27.77 -7.83 39.63
CA GLU A 484 -26.50 -8.54 39.39
C GLU A 484 -25.68 -7.94 38.25
N THR A 485 -26.36 -7.48 37.19
CA THR A 485 -25.71 -6.83 36.05
C THR A 485 -25.09 -5.50 36.46
N LEU A 486 -25.83 -4.68 37.21
CA LEU A 486 -25.34 -3.39 37.71
C LEU A 486 -24.20 -3.59 38.73
N ASP A 487 -24.28 -4.59 39.62
CA ASP A 487 -23.22 -4.93 40.57
C ASP A 487 -21.91 -5.34 39.87
N ARG A 488 -21.98 -5.92 38.66
CA ARG A 488 -20.80 -6.27 37.86
C ARG A 488 -20.31 -5.13 36.98
N ALA A 489 -21.22 -4.32 36.43
CA ALA A 489 -20.88 -3.21 35.55
C ALA A 489 -20.29 -2.01 36.32
N ASN A 490 -20.88 -1.64 37.46
CA ASN A 490 -20.52 -0.43 38.21
C ASN A 490 -19.05 -0.42 38.68
N PRO A 491 -18.46 -1.53 39.19
CA PRO A 491 -17.03 -1.53 39.56
C PRO A 491 -16.08 -1.34 38.37
N ALA A 492 -16.43 -1.82 37.17
CA ALA A 492 -15.63 -1.58 35.97
C ALA A 492 -15.76 -0.13 35.50
N LEU A 493 -16.96 0.43 35.55
CA LEU A 493 -17.23 1.83 35.24
C LEU A 493 -16.50 2.78 36.21
N GLN A 494 -16.55 2.49 37.51
CA GLN A 494 -15.84 3.28 38.52
C GLN A 494 -14.33 3.25 38.30
N ARG A 495 -13.74 2.09 38.03
CA ARG A 495 -12.30 1.99 37.72
C ARG A 495 -11.91 2.79 36.47
N LEU A 496 -12.80 2.83 35.48
CA LEU A 496 -12.61 3.64 34.27
C LEU A 496 -12.61 5.14 34.63
N HIS A 497 -13.56 5.60 35.45
CA HIS A 497 -13.59 6.98 35.95
C HIS A 497 -12.37 7.33 36.79
N ASP A 498 -11.96 6.45 37.70
CA ASP A 498 -10.80 6.68 38.57
C ASP A 498 -9.51 6.83 37.73
N LYS A 499 -9.35 6.02 36.68
CA LYS A 499 -8.21 6.15 35.74
C LYS A 499 -8.24 7.44 34.92
N LEU A 500 -9.43 8.00 34.69
CA LEU A 500 -9.63 9.22 33.89
C LEU A 500 -9.86 10.47 34.75
N ALA A 501 -9.67 10.37 36.07
CA ALA A 501 -9.77 11.51 36.99
C ALA A 501 -8.70 12.58 36.68
N THR A 502 -7.57 12.15 36.12
CA THR A 502 -6.51 13.01 35.54
C THR A 502 -6.18 12.49 34.16
N ASN A 503 -5.52 13.29 33.30
CA ASN A 503 -5.05 12.80 32.00
C ASN A 503 -4.00 11.69 32.22
N PRO A 504 -4.31 10.42 31.91
CA PRO A 504 -3.41 9.32 32.20
C PRO A 504 -2.36 9.11 31.11
N PHE A 505 -2.46 9.84 29.99
CA PHE A 505 -1.53 9.76 28.86
C PHE A 505 -0.31 10.67 29.03
N THR A 506 -0.32 11.60 29.99
CA THR A 506 0.77 12.55 30.20
C THR A 506 2.12 11.84 30.37
N ASP A 507 3.13 12.30 29.63
CA ASP A 507 4.52 11.80 29.66
C ASP A 507 4.72 10.32 29.33
N LEU A 508 3.71 9.64 28.76
CA LEU A 508 3.84 8.26 28.34
C LEU A 508 4.63 8.12 27.04
N THR A 509 5.37 7.01 26.94
CA THR A 509 5.92 6.57 25.65
C THR A 509 4.79 6.10 24.73
N GLN A 510 5.04 6.03 23.42
CA GLN A 510 4.04 5.53 22.47
C GLN A 510 3.54 4.11 22.81
N TYR A 511 4.45 3.24 23.27
CA TYR A 511 4.10 1.88 23.70
C TYR A 511 3.18 1.91 24.94
N ASP A 512 3.52 2.70 25.95
CA ASP A 512 2.74 2.79 27.18
C ASP A 512 1.37 3.45 26.95
N ALA A 513 1.30 4.47 26.10
CA ALA A 513 0.05 5.10 25.69
C ALA A 513 -0.88 4.11 24.97
N SER A 514 -0.34 3.31 24.03
CA SER A 514 -1.12 2.28 23.32
C SER A 514 -1.62 1.19 24.26
N LYS A 515 -0.78 0.77 25.22
CA LYS A 515 -1.16 -0.20 26.24
C LYS A 515 -2.28 0.33 27.13
N LEU A 516 -2.17 1.58 27.58
CA LEU A 516 -3.18 2.24 28.39
C LEU A 516 -4.51 2.39 27.65
N ASP A 517 -4.50 2.78 26.38
CA ASP A 517 -5.70 2.83 25.53
C ASP A 517 -6.36 1.44 25.45
N GLY A 518 -5.58 0.38 25.25
CA GLY A 518 -6.05 -1.01 25.30
C GLY A 518 -6.69 -1.40 26.64
N GLU A 519 -6.10 -0.98 27.77
CA GLU A 519 -6.68 -1.18 29.10
C GLU A 519 -8.02 -0.46 29.26
N LEU A 520 -8.12 0.81 28.86
CA LEU A 520 -9.35 1.62 28.94
C LEU A 520 -10.46 1.01 28.09
N ARG A 521 -10.15 0.59 26.85
CA ARG A 521 -11.11 -0.12 25.98
C ARG A 521 -11.57 -1.44 26.58
N SER A 522 -10.67 -2.19 27.23
CA SER A 522 -11.04 -3.45 27.91
C SER A 522 -12.02 -3.20 29.06
N MET A 523 -11.81 -2.15 29.87
CA MET A 523 -12.73 -1.79 30.95
C MET A 523 -14.10 -1.36 30.40
N ARG A 524 -14.13 -0.54 29.36
CA ARG A 524 -15.36 -0.17 28.67
C ARG A 524 -16.11 -1.40 28.14
N TRP A 525 -15.42 -2.31 27.45
CA TRP A 525 -16.02 -3.53 26.92
C TRP A 525 -16.63 -4.40 28.03
N GLN A 526 -15.99 -4.47 29.21
CA GLN A 526 -16.56 -5.16 30.38
C GLN A 526 -17.89 -4.53 30.81
N VAL A 527 -17.97 -3.19 30.89
CA VAL A 527 -19.21 -2.49 31.21
C VAL A 527 -20.29 -2.76 30.16
N GLU A 528 -19.97 -2.59 28.88
CA GLU A 528 -20.90 -2.83 27.76
C GLU A 528 -21.44 -4.26 27.75
N ARG A 529 -20.56 -5.25 27.89
CA ARG A 529 -20.94 -6.67 27.92
C ARG A 529 -21.92 -6.99 29.03
N GLU A 530 -21.74 -6.41 30.22
CA GLU A 530 -22.69 -6.63 31.31
C GLU A 530 -24.02 -5.91 31.02
N ILE A 531 -24.02 -4.62 30.69
CA ILE A 531 -25.27 -3.85 30.50
C ILE A 531 -26.11 -4.31 29.29
N THR A 532 -25.50 -4.95 28.27
CA THR A 532 -26.26 -5.54 27.13
C THR A 532 -27.21 -6.67 27.53
N LYS A 533 -27.11 -7.18 28.77
CA LYS A 533 -28.06 -8.16 29.32
C LYS A 533 -29.38 -7.52 29.77
N LEU A 534 -29.42 -6.19 29.90
CA LEU A 534 -30.63 -5.43 30.22
C LEU A 534 -31.41 -5.10 28.93
N PRO A 535 -32.74 -4.91 29.00
CA PRO A 535 -33.54 -4.41 27.88
C PRO A 535 -32.96 -3.12 27.28
N ASP A 536 -33.13 -2.93 25.97
CA ASP A 536 -32.61 -1.74 25.26
C ASP A 536 -33.20 -0.42 25.80
N ASP A 537 -34.42 -0.46 26.33
CA ASP A 537 -35.16 0.67 26.91
C ASP A 537 -34.99 0.84 28.42
N ASP A 538 -34.14 0.02 29.08
CA ASP A 538 -33.89 0.15 30.52
C ASP A 538 -33.16 1.47 30.82
N ALA A 539 -33.72 2.26 31.74
CA ALA A 539 -33.20 3.58 32.08
C ALA A 539 -31.76 3.56 32.62
N ASP A 540 -31.34 2.52 33.34
CA ASP A 540 -29.97 2.40 33.84
C ASP A 540 -28.99 2.05 32.74
N ARG A 541 -29.40 1.20 31.78
CA ARG A 541 -28.60 0.91 30.58
C ARG A 541 -28.35 2.18 29.77
N LEU A 542 -29.40 2.96 29.50
CA LEU A 542 -29.29 4.22 28.78
C LEU A 542 -28.38 5.21 29.52
N ARG A 543 -28.56 5.36 30.83
CA ARG A 543 -27.71 6.21 31.68
C ARG A 543 -26.23 5.82 31.61
N ILE A 544 -25.91 4.52 31.72
CA ILE A 544 -24.53 4.03 31.65
C ILE A 544 -23.94 4.22 30.24
N TYR A 545 -24.73 4.02 29.18
CA TYR A 545 -24.24 4.31 27.82
C TYR A 545 -23.89 5.79 27.61
N ASP A 546 -24.73 6.70 28.10
CA ASP A 546 -24.43 8.14 28.03
C ASP A 546 -23.16 8.50 28.80
N GLU A 547 -22.88 7.79 29.90
CA GLU A 547 -21.67 7.93 30.70
C GLU A 547 -20.43 7.36 30.00
N LEU A 548 -20.53 6.19 29.38
CA LEU A 548 -19.48 5.62 28.54
C LEU A 548 -19.15 6.53 27.34
N LYS A 549 -20.17 7.13 26.70
CA LYS A 549 -19.97 8.08 25.60
C LYS A 549 -19.22 9.33 26.03
N ARG A 550 -19.55 9.89 27.21
CA ARG A 550 -18.80 11.01 27.81
C ARG A 550 -17.36 10.61 28.11
N THR A 551 -17.17 9.38 28.59
CA THR A 551 -15.86 8.82 28.90
C THR A 551 -15.01 8.64 27.64
N ASP A 552 -15.59 8.13 26.54
CA ASP A 552 -14.90 8.01 25.25
C ASP A 552 -14.42 9.37 24.74
N ALA A 553 -15.29 10.39 24.79
CA ALA A 553 -14.92 11.75 24.39
C ALA A 553 -13.77 12.31 25.25
N GLN A 554 -13.73 11.96 26.55
CA GLN A 554 -12.64 12.36 27.43
C GLN A 554 -11.32 11.62 27.12
N VAL A 555 -11.39 10.31 26.83
CA VAL A 555 -10.22 9.52 26.40
C VAL A 555 -9.67 10.05 25.08
N GLU A 556 -10.54 10.34 24.12
CA GLU A 556 -10.17 10.91 22.82
C GLU A 556 -9.50 12.28 22.98
N ALA A 557 -10.07 13.17 23.80
CA ALA A 557 -9.46 14.46 24.09
C ALA A 557 -8.05 14.31 24.71
N TYR A 558 -7.89 13.44 25.72
CA TYR A 558 -6.60 13.20 26.35
C TYR A 558 -5.56 12.54 25.43
N SER A 559 -6.00 11.62 24.57
CA SER A 559 -5.16 10.97 23.56
C SER A 559 -4.68 11.99 22.51
N ASN A 560 -5.57 12.88 22.06
CA ASN A 560 -5.23 13.95 21.12
C ASN A 560 -4.25 14.95 21.74
N ASP A 561 -4.45 15.35 23.00
CA ASP A 561 -3.51 16.22 23.73
C ASP A 561 -2.12 15.58 23.84
N TRP A 562 -2.06 14.28 24.13
CA TRP A 562 -0.80 13.53 24.19
C TRP A 562 -0.12 13.43 22.82
N ALA A 563 -0.87 13.12 21.76
CA ALA A 563 -0.35 13.04 20.40
C ALA A 563 0.23 14.40 19.95
N LEU A 564 -0.49 15.50 20.22
CA LEU A 564 -0.03 16.86 19.93
C LEU A 564 1.23 17.22 20.73
N ALA A 565 1.30 16.86 22.01
CA ALA A 565 2.52 17.05 22.80
C ALA A 565 3.72 16.24 22.24
N GLY A 566 3.46 15.04 21.71
CA GLY A 566 4.45 14.24 20.98
C GLY A 566 4.95 14.94 19.71
N VAL A 567 4.05 15.53 18.93
CA VAL A 567 4.38 16.36 17.76
C VAL A 567 5.23 17.55 18.18
N HIS A 568 4.84 18.30 19.21
CA HIS A 568 5.60 19.44 19.73
C HIS A 568 7.02 19.05 20.15
N LYS A 569 7.16 17.91 20.85
CA LYS A 569 8.46 17.38 21.27
C LYS A 569 9.32 17.01 20.06
N SER A 570 8.75 16.35 19.06
CA SER A 570 9.43 15.96 17.82
C SER A 570 9.93 17.18 17.05
N VAL A 571 9.06 18.20 16.85
CA VAL A 571 9.41 19.45 16.16
C VAL A 571 10.54 20.19 16.87
N ARG A 572 10.44 20.35 18.21
CA ARG A 572 11.51 20.99 18.99
C ARG A 572 12.82 20.20 18.94
N HIS A 573 12.76 18.87 19.02
CA HIS A 573 13.94 18.03 18.96
C HIS A 573 14.63 18.11 17.59
N GLY A 574 13.86 17.99 16.50
CA GLY A 574 14.37 18.13 15.14
C GLY A 574 15.00 19.50 14.89
N TRP A 575 14.38 20.56 15.40
CA TRP A 575 14.96 21.90 15.35
C TRP A 575 16.24 22.03 16.17
N GLN A 576 16.27 21.50 17.40
CA GLN A 576 17.46 21.51 18.25
C GLN A 576 18.63 20.77 17.59
N MET A 577 18.38 19.63 16.92
CA MET A 577 19.42 18.92 16.16
C MET A 577 20.03 19.80 15.07
N ILE A 578 19.22 20.59 14.36
CA ILE A 578 19.71 21.55 13.37
C ILE A 578 20.58 22.60 14.05
N LEU A 579 20.12 23.19 15.17
CA LEU A 579 20.90 24.17 15.93
C LEU A 579 22.25 23.62 16.40
N ASP A 580 22.28 22.38 16.86
CA ASP A 580 23.50 21.70 17.31
C ASP A 580 24.47 21.45 16.14
N GLU A 581 23.96 21.06 14.96
CA GLU A 581 24.77 20.80 13.76
C GLU A 581 25.45 22.06 13.22
N ILE A 582 24.79 23.21 13.34
CA ILE A 582 25.26 24.50 12.79
C ILE A 582 26.02 25.33 13.84
N ALA A 583 26.26 24.77 15.03
CA ALA A 583 26.89 25.48 16.13
C ALA A 583 28.21 26.16 15.71
N GLY A 584 28.37 27.42 16.09
CA GLY A 584 29.53 28.26 15.72
C GLY A 584 29.34 29.10 14.46
N TRP A 585 28.23 28.96 13.72
CA TRP A 585 27.96 29.81 12.56
C TRP A 585 27.88 31.31 12.92
N GLU A 586 27.44 31.66 14.13
CA GLU A 586 27.32 33.05 14.60
C GLU A 586 28.68 33.74 14.77
N ASP A 587 29.71 33.00 15.20
CA ASP A 587 31.06 33.51 15.45
C ASP A 587 31.96 33.46 14.20
N GLU A 588 31.59 32.65 13.21
CA GLU A 588 32.37 32.48 11.99
C GLU A 588 32.51 33.80 11.21
N ALA A 589 33.71 34.23 10.85
CA ALA A 589 33.92 35.45 10.08
C ALA A 589 34.55 35.12 8.73
N LEU A 590 34.43 36.05 7.76
CA LEU A 590 35.25 35.99 6.56
C LEU A 590 36.73 36.03 6.96
N ASP A 591 37.52 35.10 6.41
CA ASP A 591 38.96 35.06 6.59
C ASP A 591 39.57 36.43 6.21
N PRO A 592 40.30 37.12 7.12
CA PRO A 592 40.89 38.43 6.82
C PRO A 592 41.89 38.39 5.67
N ASP A 593 42.46 37.21 5.38
CA ASP A 593 43.40 36.98 4.28
C ASP A 593 42.71 36.47 3.01
N ALA A 594 41.36 36.46 2.97
CA ALA A 594 40.61 36.03 1.79
C ALA A 594 40.96 36.91 0.57
N ALA A 595 41.48 36.28 -0.48
CA ALA A 595 41.84 36.98 -1.70
C ALA A 595 40.58 37.52 -2.41
N PRO A 596 40.66 38.68 -3.09
CA PRO A 596 39.58 39.12 -3.94
C PRO A 596 39.19 38.03 -4.94
N LEU A 597 37.88 37.84 -5.15
CA LEU A 597 37.29 36.82 -6.04
C LEU A 597 37.42 35.36 -5.60
N ASP A 598 38.04 35.07 -4.45
CA ASP A 598 37.93 33.74 -3.87
C ASP A 598 36.54 33.52 -3.26
N ASP A 599 36.21 32.25 -3.07
CA ASP A 599 34.96 31.87 -2.45
C ASP A 599 35.01 32.12 -0.92
N PRO A 600 34.05 32.83 -0.30
CA PRO A 600 34.11 33.10 1.14
C PRO A 600 34.07 31.80 1.94
N ARG A 601 35.17 31.49 2.64
CA ARG A 601 35.34 30.27 3.43
C ARG A 601 34.59 30.37 4.76
N MET A 602 33.26 30.29 4.68
CA MET A 602 32.34 30.32 5.83
C MET A 602 31.47 29.04 5.84
N PRO A 603 32.08 27.86 6.02
CA PRO A 603 31.37 26.57 5.93
C PRO A 603 30.20 26.43 6.91
N GLN A 604 30.28 26.95 8.14
CA GLN A 604 29.19 26.80 9.11
C GLN A 604 27.99 27.69 8.76
N THR A 605 28.22 28.91 8.30
CA THR A 605 27.19 29.83 7.82
C THR A 605 26.49 29.25 6.59
N ARG A 606 27.23 28.61 5.68
CA ARG A 606 26.64 27.88 4.53
C ARG A 606 25.80 26.69 4.97
N LEU A 607 26.31 25.91 5.93
CA LEU A 607 25.57 24.77 6.48
C LEU A 607 24.27 25.24 7.14
N ALA A 608 24.31 26.35 7.87
CA ALA A 608 23.12 26.99 8.46
C ALA A 608 22.07 27.33 7.40
N ILE A 609 22.45 28.04 6.32
CA ILE A 609 21.54 28.35 5.21
C ILE A 609 20.95 27.06 4.62
N GLN A 610 21.79 26.07 4.32
CA GLN A 610 21.36 24.82 3.69
C GLN A 610 20.40 24.03 4.57
N ARG A 611 20.73 23.82 5.85
CA ARG A 611 19.91 23.04 6.80
C ARG A 611 18.58 23.71 7.08
N VAL A 612 18.59 25.03 7.29
CA VAL A 612 17.36 25.77 7.60
C VAL A 612 16.47 25.92 6.37
N HIS A 613 17.04 26.17 5.19
CA HIS A 613 16.29 26.15 3.93
C HIS A 613 15.66 24.78 3.67
N TYR A 614 16.40 23.69 3.94
CA TYR A 614 15.86 22.34 3.84
C TYR A 614 14.68 22.13 4.80
N TYR A 615 14.83 22.47 6.08
CA TYR A 615 13.77 22.37 7.09
C TYR A 615 12.50 23.17 6.72
N LEU A 616 12.67 24.37 6.18
CA LEU A 616 11.55 25.24 5.81
C LEU A 616 10.85 24.79 4.52
N HIS A 617 11.58 24.25 3.54
CA HIS A 617 11.05 24.12 2.17
C HIS A 617 11.19 22.74 1.51
N ARG A 618 12.04 21.84 2.03
CA ARG A 618 12.34 20.55 1.38
C ARG A 618 12.09 19.32 2.25
N ASP A 619 12.03 19.47 3.58
CA ASP A 619 11.70 18.38 4.48
C ASP A 619 10.19 18.10 4.44
N SER A 620 9.81 17.01 3.75
CA SER A 620 8.41 16.61 3.61
C SER A 620 7.77 16.16 4.92
N SER A 621 8.55 15.68 5.89
CA SER A 621 8.04 15.29 7.21
C SER A 621 7.62 16.53 8.01
N VAL A 622 8.45 17.57 7.98
CA VAL A 622 8.14 18.86 8.63
C VAL A 622 6.95 19.52 7.93
N GLN A 623 6.91 19.49 6.59
CA GLN A 623 5.78 20.02 5.84
C GLN A 623 4.46 19.30 6.17
N GLY A 624 4.46 17.96 6.19
CA GLY A 624 3.28 17.18 6.61
C GLY A 624 2.83 17.53 8.02
N THR A 625 3.77 17.71 8.95
CA THR A 625 3.46 18.14 10.33
C THR A 625 2.78 19.51 10.37
N ARG A 626 3.21 20.47 9.54
CA ARG A 626 2.57 21.80 9.43
C ARG A 626 1.16 21.71 8.84
N ASP A 627 1.00 20.91 7.79
CA ASP A 627 -0.26 20.77 7.07
C ASP A 627 -1.33 20.08 7.94
N GLU A 628 -0.91 19.12 8.78
CA GLU A 628 -1.79 18.43 9.74
C GLU A 628 -2.12 19.27 10.98
N ASN A 629 -1.30 20.28 11.31
CA ASN A 629 -1.45 21.12 12.51
C ASN A 629 -1.46 22.63 12.18
N PRO A 630 -2.40 23.10 11.32
CA PRO A 630 -2.41 24.48 10.87
C PRO A 630 -2.71 25.43 12.04
N GLY A 631 -1.87 26.45 12.21
CA GLY A 631 -2.04 27.47 13.25
C GLY A 631 -1.53 27.08 14.64
N ASP A 632 -0.87 25.93 14.80
CA ASP A 632 -0.25 25.55 16.06
C ASP A 632 0.87 26.53 16.45
N ALA A 633 0.78 27.07 17.67
CA ALA A 633 1.67 28.13 18.14
C ALA A 633 3.12 27.66 18.36
N VAL A 634 3.34 26.39 18.71
CA VAL A 634 4.69 25.84 18.94
C VAL A 634 5.40 25.66 17.61
N ILE A 635 4.71 25.06 16.63
CA ILE A 635 5.24 24.88 15.27
C ILE A 635 5.52 26.26 14.65
N ALA A 636 4.57 27.19 14.75
CA ALA A 636 4.73 28.55 14.23
C ALA A 636 5.91 29.31 14.86
N ALA A 637 6.16 29.11 16.17
CA ALA A 637 7.29 29.72 16.86
C ALA A 637 8.64 29.18 16.35
N VAL A 638 8.77 27.85 16.19
CA VAL A 638 9.98 27.23 15.63
C VAL A 638 10.22 27.67 14.19
N ASP A 639 9.16 27.72 13.36
CA ASP A 639 9.26 28.22 11.98
C ASP A 639 9.69 29.69 11.93
N ALA A 640 9.21 30.53 12.85
CA ALA A 640 9.62 31.92 12.94
C ALA A 640 11.10 32.06 13.31
N GLU A 641 11.57 31.25 14.27
CA GLU A 641 12.98 31.17 14.65
C GLU A 641 13.86 30.73 13.46
N ALA A 642 13.45 29.67 12.76
CA ALA A 642 14.12 29.18 11.56
C ALA A 642 14.22 30.26 10.47
N ARG A 643 13.13 30.99 10.17
CA ARG A 643 13.18 32.09 9.19
C ARG A 643 14.11 33.22 9.61
N ASN A 644 14.13 33.58 10.89
CA ASN A 644 15.03 34.60 11.41
C ASN A 644 16.50 34.17 11.29
N LEU A 645 16.80 32.90 11.57
CA LEU A 645 18.13 32.34 11.42
C LEU A 645 18.56 32.33 9.95
N LEU A 646 17.70 31.89 9.03
CA LEU A 646 18.00 31.90 7.59
C LEU A 646 18.29 33.31 7.09
N ALA A 647 17.52 34.31 7.52
CA ALA A 647 17.75 35.70 7.18
C ALA A 647 19.09 36.22 7.75
N ALA A 648 19.42 35.89 9.00
CA ALA A 648 20.67 36.31 9.63
C ALA A 648 21.91 35.66 8.97
N ALA A 649 21.87 34.34 8.73
CA ALA A 649 22.95 33.62 8.05
C ALA A 649 23.11 34.07 6.59
N GLY A 650 21.99 34.27 5.88
CA GLY A 650 21.96 34.81 4.52
C GLY A 650 22.62 36.18 4.42
N GLY A 651 22.20 37.13 5.27
CA GLY A 651 22.77 38.48 5.31
C GLY A 651 24.26 38.48 5.67
N LYS A 652 24.69 37.60 6.57
CA LYS A 652 26.10 37.45 6.96
C LYS A 652 26.97 36.96 5.81
N LEU A 653 26.53 35.91 5.10
CA LEU A 653 27.27 35.38 3.96
C LEU A 653 27.24 36.35 2.76
N ALA A 654 26.12 37.04 2.55
CA ALA A 654 26.01 38.09 1.54
C ALA A 654 27.00 39.22 1.78
N ALA A 655 27.14 39.70 3.03
CA ALA A 655 28.15 40.70 3.40
C ALA A 655 29.59 40.24 3.11
N ALA A 656 29.89 38.95 3.31
CA ALA A 656 31.19 38.38 2.98
C ALA A 656 31.45 38.38 1.46
N PHE A 657 30.47 37.97 0.65
CA PHE A 657 30.56 38.10 -0.82
C PHE A 657 30.73 39.55 -1.24
N ASP A 658 29.96 40.48 -0.66
CA ASP A 658 30.06 41.90 -0.98
C ASP A 658 31.43 42.50 -0.66
N ALA A 659 32.08 42.08 0.42
CA ALA A 659 33.43 42.50 0.76
C ALA A 659 34.45 42.01 -0.29
N LEU A 660 34.34 40.76 -0.72
CA LEU A 660 35.21 40.17 -1.75
C LEU A 660 35.01 40.81 -3.13
N VAL A 661 33.75 41.09 -3.49
CA VAL A 661 33.41 41.79 -4.73
C VAL A 661 33.89 43.24 -4.68
N ALA A 662 33.75 43.94 -3.55
CA ALA A 662 34.26 45.29 -3.37
C ALA A 662 35.80 45.35 -3.52
N ALA A 663 36.52 44.37 -2.96
CA ALA A 663 37.97 44.27 -3.13
C ALA A 663 38.34 43.97 -4.60
N ALA A 664 37.59 43.08 -5.26
CA ALA A 664 37.79 42.76 -6.67
C ALA A 664 37.47 43.93 -7.60
N GLU A 665 36.52 44.80 -7.21
CA GLU A 665 36.17 46.00 -7.96
C GLU A 665 37.33 46.99 -8.09
N GLN A 666 38.28 46.96 -7.14
CA GLN A 666 39.51 47.78 -7.14
C GLN A 666 40.64 47.21 -7.98
N LEU A 667 40.56 45.93 -8.39
CA LEU A 667 41.57 45.31 -9.22
C LEU A 667 41.40 45.73 -10.69
N ALA A 668 42.53 45.95 -11.36
CA ALA A 668 42.55 46.08 -12.81
C ALA A 668 42.16 44.74 -13.46
N PRO A 669 41.39 44.75 -14.57
CA PRO A 669 41.07 43.54 -15.30
C PRO A 669 42.37 42.79 -15.70
N PRO A 670 42.51 41.49 -15.39
CA PRO A 670 43.73 40.75 -15.61
C PRO A 670 43.91 40.43 -17.10
N VAL A 671 44.61 41.32 -17.82
CA VAL A 671 44.81 41.21 -19.28
C VAL A 671 45.65 40.01 -19.70
N GLU A 672 46.50 39.48 -18.81
CA GLU A 672 47.41 38.37 -19.13
C GLU A 672 47.00 37.07 -18.45
N ASP A 673 46.56 37.13 -17.19
CA ASP A 673 46.21 35.93 -16.42
C ASP A 673 44.80 35.43 -16.77
N ARG A 674 44.74 34.39 -17.60
CA ARG A 674 43.49 33.74 -18.00
C ARG A 674 42.69 33.21 -16.80
N TRP A 675 43.35 32.66 -15.78
CA TRP A 675 42.67 32.06 -14.64
C TRP A 675 41.94 33.12 -13.81
N LEU A 676 42.55 34.29 -13.62
CA LEU A 676 41.91 35.39 -12.93
C LEU A 676 40.75 36.00 -13.74
N ARG A 677 40.77 35.95 -15.08
CA ARG A 677 39.65 36.45 -15.92
C ARG A 677 38.34 35.71 -15.69
N ASP A 678 38.42 34.40 -15.43
CA ASP A 678 37.24 33.53 -15.30
C ASP A 678 36.72 33.45 -13.84
N LYS A 679 37.44 34.06 -12.89
CA LYS A 679 37.11 34.05 -11.46
C LYS A 679 35.76 34.71 -11.12
N PRO A 680 35.34 35.86 -11.69
CA PRO A 680 34.00 36.41 -11.43
C PRO A 680 32.87 35.43 -11.77
N GLY A 681 32.97 34.69 -12.88
CA GLY A 681 32.00 33.65 -13.25
C GLY A 681 31.98 32.46 -12.28
N SER A 682 33.14 32.08 -11.75
CA SER A 682 33.24 31.06 -10.69
C SER A 682 32.61 31.54 -9.38
N LEU A 683 32.89 32.78 -8.98
CA LEU A 683 32.30 33.41 -7.79
C LEU A 683 30.77 33.52 -7.90
N LEU A 684 30.25 33.87 -9.09
CA LEU A 684 28.82 33.92 -9.37
C LEU A 684 28.15 32.57 -9.17
N SER A 685 28.78 31.50 -9.65
CA SER A 685 28.27 30.13 -9.51
C SER A 685 28.25 29.68 -8.06
N SER A 686 29.30 30.02 -7.30
CA SER A 686 29.37 29.74 -5.87
C SER A 686 28.31 30.50 -5.07
N ALA A 687 28.19 31.81 -5.28
CA ALA A 687 27.20 32.65 -4.61
C ALA A 687 25.77 32.14 -4.84
N ARG A 688 25.46 31.66 -6.06
CA ARG A 688 24.14 31.11 -6.39
C ARG A 688 23.79 29.89 -5.54
N GLY A 689 24.73 28.97 -5.38
CA GLY A 689 24.51 27.78 -4.57
C GLY A 689 24.47 28.11 -3.08
N ALA A 690 25.37 28.98 -2.62
CA ALA A 690 25.55 29.28 -1.21
C ALA A 690 24.47 30.18 -0.61
N LEU A 691 23.82 31.02 -1.41
CA LEU A 691 22.74 31.93 -1.00
C LEU A 691 21.35 31.46 -1.47
N GLU A 692 21.20 30.21 -1.93
CA GLU A 692 19.92 29.68 -2.41
C GLU A 692 18.80 29.86 -1.37
N GLY A 693 17.68 30.47 -1.77
CA GLY A 693 16.51 30.67 -0.91
C GLY A 693 16.64 31.81 0.11
N THR A 694 17.73 32.58 0.07
CA THR A 694 17.91 33.78 0.91
C THR A 694 17.41 35.04 0.19
N ALA A 695 17.02 36.07 0.96
CA ALA A 695 16.55 37.34 0.39
C ALA A 695 17.68 38.18 -0.26
N ASP A 696 18.93 37.94 0.12
CA ASP A 696 20.10 38.73 -0.33
C ASP A 696 20.73 38.19 -1.63
N ALA A 697 20.32 36.99 -2.08
CA ALA A 697 20.92 36.30 -3.22
C ALA A 697 20.94 37.17 -4.50
N ASP A 698 19.81 37.77 -4.86
CA ASP A 698 19.69 38.51 -6.12
C ASP A 698 20.59 39.74 -6.17
N ALA A 699 20.74 40.47 -5.05
CA ALA A 699 21.57 41.65 -4.96
C ALA A 699 23.06 41.30 -5.16
N VAL A 700 23.55 40.27 -4.46
CA VAL A 700 24.93 39.79 -4.58
C VAL A 700 25.21 39.28 -6.00
N LEU A 701 24.32 38.45 -6.55
CA LEU A 701 24.46 37.91 -7.90
C LEU A 701 24.47 39.02 -8.96
N ALA A 702 23.62 40.05 -8.82
CA ALA A 702 23.61 41.19 -9.73
C ALA A 702 24.94 41.96 -9.69
N ARG A 703 25.51 42.16 -8.51
CA ARG A 703 26.80 42.85 -8.35
C ARG A 703 27.96 42.07 -8.95
N ILE A 704 28.03 40.75 -8.73
CA ILE A 704 29.06 39.88 -9.34
C ILE A 704 28.93 39.90 -10.87
N ARG A 705 27.71 39.84 -11.43
CA ARG A 705 27.49 39.96 -12.89
C ARG A 705 27.96 41.30 -13.44
N ALA A 706 27.74 42.40 -12.71
CA ALA A 706 28.21 43.72 -13.12
C ALA A 706 29.75 43.80 -13.14
N LEU A 707 30.42 43.20 -12.15
CA LEU A 707 31.87 43.08 -12.13
C LEU A 707 32.39 42.28 -13.33
N ASP A 708 31.80 41.10 -13.59
CA ASP A 708 32.16 40.25 -14.73
C ASP A 708 31.97 41.00 -16.06
N ALA A 709 30.82 41.62 -16.28
CA ALA A 709 30.53 42.39 -17.48
C ALA A 709 31.52 43.55 -17.69
N ARG A 710 31.89 44.26 -16.62
CA ARG A 710 32.89 45.33 -16.65
C ARG A 710 34.26 44.80 -17.09
N TRP A 711 34.69 43.67 -16.53
CA TRP A 711 35.96 43.04 -16.86
C TRP A 711 35.98 42.52 -18.30
N GLN A 712 34.94 41.81 -18.73
CA GLN A 712 34.80 41.34 -20.11
C GLN A 712 34.80 42.52 -21.11
N GLY A 713 34.12 43.62 -20.79
CA GLY A 713 34.14 44.83 -21.60
C GLY A 713 35.54 45.44 -21.74
N ALA A 714 36.30 45.52 -20.64
CA ALA A 714 37.67 46.03 -20.67
C ALA A 714 38.61 45.11 -21.47
N LEU A 715 38.49 43.78 -21.30
CA LEU A 715 39.29 42.80 -22.05
C LEU A 715 38.97 42.83 -23.54
N ALA A 716 37.70 42.96 -23.92
CA ALA A 716 37.29 43.14 -25.30
C ALA A 716 37.86 44.44 -25.90
N GLY A 717 37.91 45.52 -25.11
CA GLY A 717 38.57 46.77 -25.50
C GLY A 717 40.06 46.61 -25.77
N VAL A 718 40.79 45.89 -24.90
CA VAL A 718 42.23 45.60 -25.10
C VAL A 718 42.44 44.72 -26.33
N GLN A 719 41.63 43.68 -26.51
CA GLN A 719 41.71 42.80 -27.67
C GLN A 719 41.48 43.58 -28.97
N LYS A 720 40.46 44.43 -29.01
CA LYS A 720 40.20 45.32 -30.15
C LYS A 720 41.37 46.27 -30.42
N ALA A 721 41.94 46.90 -29.39
CA ALA A 721 43.09 47.78 -29.55
C ALA A 721 44.32 47.03 -30.11
N ARG A 722 44.54 45.77 -29.70
CA ARG A 722 45.59 44.91 -30.27
C ARG A 722 45.32 44.54 -31.72
N GLU A 723 44.07 44.25 -32.07
CA GLU A 723 43.68 43.97 -33.45
C GLU A 723 43.87 45.19 -34.36
N GLU A 724 43.49 46.38 -33.90
CA GLU A 724 43.69 47.65 -34.60
C GLU A 724 45.18 47.97 -34.78
N LEU A 725 45.98 47.85 -33.71
CA LEU A 725 47.44 48.03 -33.77
C LEU A 725 48.08 47.01 -34.73
N GLY A 726 47.68 45.74 -34.65
CA GLY A 726 48.16 44.70 -35.56
C GLY A 726 47.82 44.99 -37.03
N ALA A 727 46.62 45.51 -37.31
CA ALA A 727 46.20 45.91 -38.65
C ALA A 727 46.93 47.15 -39.17
N GLU A 728 47.24 48.12 -38.30
CA GLU A 728 48.10 49.26 -38.63
C GLU A 728 49.52 48.81 -38.98
N LEU A 729 50.18 48.09 -38.08
CA LEU A 729 51.53 47.57 -38.31
C LEU A 729 51.61 46.64 -39.52
N ALA A 730 50.56 45.86 -39.82
CA ALA A 730 50.53 45.02 -41.01
C ALA A 730 50.46 45.83 -42.32
N ARG A 731 49.78 46.98 -42.32
CA ARG A 731 49.77 47.90 -43.46
C ARG A 731 51.14 48.55 -43.64
N ASP A 732 51.77 48.99 -42.56
CA ASP A 732 53.11 49.59 -42.59
C ASP A 732 54.14 48.56 -43.07
N ALA A 733 54.04 47.32 -42.57
CA ALA A 733 54.86 46.21 -43.00
C ALA A 733 54.77 45.94 -44.51
N LEU A 734 53.54 45.96 -45.06
CA LEU A 734 53.32 45.83 -46.50
C LEU A 734 53.94 46.97 -47.31
N GLN A 735 53.86 48.22 -46.82
CA GLN A 735 54.44 49.38 -47.50
C GLN A 735 55.97 49.38 -47.47
N GLN A 736 56.58 48.93 -46.37
CA GLN A 736 58.04 48.90 -46.21
C GLN A 736 58.71 47.72 -46.93
N TRP A 737 57.97 46.64 -47.16
CA TRP A 737 58.51 45.39 -47.70
C TRP A 737 59.29 45.52 -49.03
N PRO A 738 58.82 46.28 -50.05
CA PRO A 738 59.58 46.45 -51.28
C PRO A 738 60.97 47.07 -51.06
N ALA A 739 61.10 48.02 -50.12
CA ALA A 739 62.38 48.65 -49.80
C ALA A 739 63.33 47.67 -49.10
N VAL A 740 62.80 46.84 -48.19
CA VAL A 740 63.56 45.78 -47.52
C VAL A 740 64.09 44.75 -48.53
N VAL A 741 63.25 44.30 -49.47
CA VAL A 741 63.66 43.36 -50.51
C VAL A 741 64.72 43.97 -51.44
N ALA A 742 64.55 45.24 -51.84
CA ALA A 742 65.49 45.94 -52.72
C ALA A 742 66.89 46.13 -52.09
N ALA A 743 66.99 46.19 -50.76
CA ALA A 743 68.25 46.30 -50.04
C ALA A 743 69.08 45.01 -50.05
N ILE A 744 68.51 43.88 -50.47
CA ILE A 744 69.19 42.58 -50.50
C ILE A 744 69.67 42.31 -51.94
N PRO A 745 70.99 42.30 -52.20
CA PRO A 745 71.50 42.10 -53.54
C PRO A 745 71.18 40.70 -54.10
N GLY A 746 70.78 40.64 -55.37
CA GLY A 746 70.67 39.37 -56.10
C GLY A 746 69.48 38.49 -55.68
N VAL A 747 68.44 39.04 -55.08
CA VAL A 747 67.22 38.29 -54.74
C VAL A 747 66.52 37.78 -55.99
N ILE A 748 66.40 36.46 -56.10
CA ILE A 748 65.63 35.78 -57.14
C ILE A 748 64.19 35.67 -56.64
N GLY A 749 63.25 36.33 -57.32
CA GLY A 749 61.83 36.15 -57.04
C GLY A 749 61.38 34.73 -57.36
N ALA A 750 60.51 34.13 -56.53
CA ALA A 750 59.86 32.85 -56.82
C ALA A 750 59.18 32.83 -58.21
N ALA A 751 58.54 33.94 -58.61
CA ALA A 751 57.93 34.12 -59.94
C ALA A 751 58.96 34.15 -61.09
N ASN A 752 60.25 34.35 -60.80
CA ASN A 752 61.35 34.42 -61.76
C ASN A 752 62.09 33.07 -61.90
N GLY A 753 61.45 31.96 -61.51
CA GLY A 753 61.96 30.61 -61.79
C GLY A 753 62.91 30.05 -60.73
N PHE A 754 62.70 30.36 -59.45
CA PHE A 754 63.44 29.67 -58.39
C PHE A 754 63.07 28.18 -58.36
N ASP A 755 64.03 27.31 -58.67
CA ASP A 755 63.92 25.87 -58.50
C ASP A 755 64.72 25.44 -57.25
N PRO A 756 64.05 25.03 -56.16
CA PRO A 756 64.73 24.59 -54.94
C PRO A 756 65.63 23.37 -55.15
N SER A 757 65.38 22.56 -56.18
CA SER A 757 66.18 21.36 -56.49
C SER A 757 67.53 21.70 -57.13
N ALA A 758 67.64 22.86 -57.77
CA ALA A 758 68.84 23.34 -58.47
C ALA A 758 69.52 24.52 -57.75
N ALA A 759 69.01 24.92 -56.59
CA ALA A 759 69.45 26.09 -55.85
C ALA A 759 70.90 25.95 -55.36
N GLN A 760 71.73 26.97 -55.64
CA GLN A 760 73.12 27.01 -55.18
C GLN A 760 73.22 27.67 -53.80
N PRO A 761 74.08 27.16 -52.90
CA PRO A 761 74.38 27.83 -51.63
C PRO A 761 74.79 29.30 -51.85
N GLY A 762 74.26 30.19 -51.02
CA GLY A 762 74.48 31.64 -51.11
C GLY A 762 73.46 32.40 -51.97
N ALA A 763 72.64 31.71 -52.77
CA ALA A 763 71.57 32.37 -53.53
C ALA A 763 70.50 32.93 -52.57
N ALA A 764 70.10 34.19 -52.79
CA ALA A 764 68.98 34.81 -52.08
C ALA A 764 67.69 34.60 -52.87
N VAL A 765 66.64 34.11 -52.21
CA VAL A 765 65.33 33.84 -52.81
C VAL A 765 64.22 34.56 -52.06
N LEU A 766 63.31 35.20 -52.80
CA LEU A 766 62.05 35.74 -52.27
C LEU A 766 60.93 34.73 -52.48
N LEU A 767 60.38 34.24 -51.38
CA LEU A 767 59.19 33.39 -51.31
C LEU A 767 58.01 34.28 -50.89
N ALA A 768 57.19 34.71 -51.85
CA ALA A 768 56.06 35.58 -51.60
C ALA A 768 54.75 34.79 -51.45
N GLY A 769 53.88 35.23 -50.54
CA GLY A 769 52.56 34.66 -50.33
C GLY A 769 52.56 33.22 -49.79
N VAL A 770 53.57 32.86 -49.00
CA VAL A 770 53.76 31.49 -48.47
C VAL A 770 53.25 31.36 -47.05
N TYR A 771 52.81 30.17 -46.65
CA TYR A 771 52.37 29.92 -45.27
C TYR A 771 53.50 29.27 -44.47
N ASN A 772 53.71 29.70 -43.22
CA ASN A 772 54.60 28.97 -42.33
C ASN A 772 53.88 27.71 -41.83
N ARG A 773 54.47 26.55 -42.10
CA ARG A 773 53.95 25.21 -41.77
C ARG A 773 54.80 24.53 -40.69
N ALA A 774 55.73 25.25 -40.07
CA ALA A 774 56.44 24.79 -38.88
C ALA A 774 55.43 24.54 -37.74
N GLY A 775 55.50 23.38 -37.10
CA GLY A 775 54.54 22.91 -36.10
C GLY A 775 53.28 22.24 -36.67
N TRP A 776 52.96 22.45 -37.95
CA TRP A 776 51.76 21.90 -38.59
C TRP A 776 52.06 20.67 -39.45
N ASP A 777 52.82 20.89 -40.53
CA ASP A 777 53.26 19.85 -41.47
C ASP A 777 54.69 19.43 -41.21
N PHE A 778 55.49 20.29 -40.55
CA PHE A 778 56.88 20.04 -40.22
C PHE A 778 57.15 20.25 -38.74
N ASP A 779 58.18 19.61 -38.20
CA ASP A 779 58.51 19.74 -36.78
C ASP A 779 58.95 21.18 -36.47
N GLY A 780 58.15 21.90 -35.67
CA GLY A 780 58.45 23.28 -35.29
C GLY A 780 59.66 23.44 -34.36
N GLY A 781 60.32 22.33 -34.00
CA GLY A 781 61.48 22.33 -33.10
C GLY A 781 62.82 22.54 -33.81
N GLN A 782 62.94 22.20 -35.09
CA GLN A 782 64.22 22.28 -35.81
C GLN A 782 64.38 23.59 -36.59
N TYR A 783 63.29 24.13 -37.13
CA TYR A 783 63.26 25.35 -37.93
C TYR A 783 62.10 26.23 -37.51
N GLY A 784 62.36 27.54 -37.36
CA GLY A 784 61.30 28.52 -37.06
C GLY A 784 60.36 28.76 -38.24
N PHE A 785 60.86 28.58 -39.47
CA PHE A 785 60.08 28.62 -40.69
C PHE A 785 60.16 27.29 -41.44
N ALA A 786 59.04 26.75 -41.89
CA ALA A 786 59.04 25.56 -42.74
C ALA A 786 57.90 25.60 -43.74
N MET A 787 58.11 25.14 -44.97
CA MET A 787 57.05 25.04 -45.97
C MET A 787 57.41 24.03 -47.07
N ARG A 788 56.47 23.74 -47.98
CA ARG A 788 56.77 22.99 -49.22
C ARG A 788 56.64 23.90 -50.44
N PHE A 789 57.73 24.13 -51.18
CA PHE A 789 57.74 24.96 -52.38
C PHE A 789 58.11 24.11 -53.60
N ALA A 790 57.28 24.14 -54.65
CA ALA A 790 57.46 23.30 -55.84
C ALA A 790 57.69 21.80 -55.53
N GLY A 791 57.02 21.29 -54.49
CA GLY A 791 57.15 19.89 -54.04
C GLY A 791 58.34 19.62 -53.12
N VAL A 792 59.28 20.55 -52.93
CA VAL A 792 60.47 20.38 -52.08
C VAL A 792 60.25 21.00 -50.69
N PRO A 793 60.49 20.26 -49.59
CA PRO A 793 60.48 20.83 -48.23
C PRO A 793 61.59 21.87 -48.06
N LEU A 794 61.25 23.00 -47.44
CA LEU A 794 62.17 24.07 -47.09
C LEU A 794 62.19 24.23 -45.56
N GLY A 795 63.38 24.25 -44.96
CA GLY A 795 63.60 24.51 -43.53
C GLY A 795 64.39 25.78 -43.32
N GLY A 796 63.77 26.79 -42.72
CA GLY A 796 64.31 28.13 -42.51
C GLY A 796 64.74 28.38 -41.06
N VAL A 797 66.00 28.73 -40.85
CA VAL A 797 66.49 29.27 -39.56
C VAL A 797 66.46 30.80 -39.62
N TYR A 798 65.81 31.44 -38.66
CA TYR A 798 65.78 32.90 -38.56
C TYR A 798 67.16 33.47 -38.23
N GLU A 799 67.55 34.55 -38.90
CA GLU A 799 68.60 35.40 -38.37
C GLU A 799 68.17 36.00 -37.03
N GLY A 800 69.12 36.25 -36.13
CA GLY A 800 68.80 36.66 -34.76
C GLY A 800 67.99 37.95 -34.65
N TYR A 801 68.07 38.86 -35.63
CA TYR A 801 67.24 40.07 -35.67
C TYR A 801 65.82 39.80 -36.19
N VAL A 802 65.64 38.78 -37.04
CA VAL A 802 64.31 38.35 -37.51
C VAL A 802 63.56 37.69 -36.35
N ASP A 803 64.25 36.81 -35.63
CA ASP A 803 63.75 36.14 -34.42
C ASP A 803 63.32 37.17 -33.36
N LYS A 804 64.18 38.16 -33.06
CA LYS A 804 63.84 39.27 -32.16
C LYS A 804 62.64 40.09 -32.61
N ALA A 805 62.46 40.31 -33.91
CA ALA A 805 61.31 41.07 -34.42
C ALA A 805 59.99 40.30 -34.27
N LEU A 806 60.03 38.97 -34.50
CA LEU A 806 58.91 38.07 -34.22
C LEU A 806 58.59 38.03 -32.73
N ASP A 807 59.61 37.89 -31.87
CA ASP A 807 59.46 37.90 -30.42
C ASP A 807 58.90 39.23 -29.91
N HIS A 808 59.37 40.37 -30.44
CA HIS A 808 58.86 41.69 -30.08
C HIS A 808 57.36 41.80 -30.40
N ALA A 809 56.94 41.40 -31.60
CA ALA A 809 55.53 41.44 -31.97
C ALA A 809 54.67 40.46 -31.14
N ALA A 810 55.15 39.24 -30.91
CA ALA A 810 54.41 38.21 -30.18
C ALA A 810 54.35 38.46 -28.67
N TYR A 811 55.45 38.86 -28.04
CA TYR A 811 55.59 38.92 -26.58
C TYR A 811 55.53 40.33 -26.00
N GLU A 812 56.07 41.35 -26.68
CA GLU A 812 56.01 42.73 -26.19
C GLU A 812 54.71 43.41 -26.62
N LEU A 813 54.35 43.30 -27.91
CA LEU A 813 53.12 43.91 -28.44
C LEU A 813 51.88 43.01 -28.29
N LYS A 814 52.07 41.72 -27.93
CA LYS A 814 51.00 40.72 -27.77
C LYS A 814 50.13 40.58 -29.02
N LEU A 815 50.75 40.71 -30.19
CA LEU A 815 50.08 40.58 -31.49
C LEU A 815 50.13 39.12 -31.94
N ALA A 816 49.02 38.64 -32.48
CA ALA A 816 49.00 37.33 -33.11
C ALA A 816 49.75 37.39 -34.46
N ILE A 817 50.85 36.66 -34.56
CA ILE A 817 51.53 36.41 -35.83
C ILE A 817 50.85 35.20 -36.46
N ASP A 818 49.84 35.49 -37.27
CA ASP A 818 48.98 34.49 -37.88
C ASP A 818 49.71 33.73 -39.00
N ASP A 819 50.00 32.45 -38.77
CA ASP A 819 50.62 31.55 -39.75
C ASP A 819 49.62 31.00 -40.78
N HIS A 820 48.32 31.28 -40.61
CA HIS A 820 47.27 31.06 -41.61
C HIS A 820 47.12 32.23 -42.57
N LYS A 821 47.92 33.30 -42.42
CA LYS A 821 48.03 34.38 -43.41
C LYS A 821 49.29 34.20 -44.25
N PRO A 822 49.29 34.68 -45.51
CA PRO A 822 50.48 34.62 -46.35
C PRO A 822 51.60 35.48 -45.79
N TRP A 823 52.80 34.92 -45.72
CA TRP A 823 54.06 35.56 -45.36
C TRP A 823 54.88 35.79 -46.63
N ASP A 824 55.73 36.82 -46.62
CA ASP A 824 56.78 36.97 -47.62
C ASP A 824 58.13 36.83 -46.93
N VAL A 825 59.00 36.00 -47.49
CA VAL A 825 60.24 35.61 -46.84
C VAL A 825 61.40 35.75 -47.81
N VAL A 826 62.50 36.36 -47.39
CA VAL A 826 63.77 36.27 -48.12
C VAL A 826 64.71 35.34 -47.38
N GLY A 827 65.06 34.23 -48.04
CA GLY A 827 65.99 33.23 -47.53
C GLY A 827 67.29 33.20 -48.32
N VAL A 828 68.42 33.02 -47.65
CA VAL A 828 69.70 32.66 -48.28
C VAL A 828 69.88 31.15 -48.21
N VAL A 829 70.11 30.52 -49.35
CA VAL A 829 70.28 29.06 -49.44
C VAL A 829 71.55 28.64 -48.70
N LEU A 830 71.41 27.74 -47.73
CA LEU A 830 72.55 27.15 -47.00
C LEU A 830 73.00 25.81 -47.61
N GLY A 831 72.15 25.20 -48.44
CA GLY A 831 72.37 23.88 -49.04
C GLY A 831 71.38 22.83 -48.51
N PRO A 832 71.63 21.53 -48.76
CA PRO A 832 70.75 20.46 -48.33
C PRO A 832 70.74 20.30 -46.80
N GLY A 833 69.66 19.74 -46.29
CA GLY A 833 69.49 19.34 -44.90
C GLY A 833 68.36 18.34 -44.75
N SER A 834 67.92 18.16 -43.51
CA SER A 834 66.74 17.35 -43.19
C SER A 834 65.82 18.14 -42.27
N ILE A 835 64.51 17.90 -42.39
CA ILE A 835 63.43 18.38 -41.54
C ILE A 835 62.51 17.20 -41.24
N ARG A 836 61.76 17.19 -40.13
CA ARG A 836 60.80 16.11 -39.90
C ARG A 836 59.42 16.52 -40.39
N GLU A 837 58.84 15.73 -41.28
CA GLU A 837 57.49 15.92 -41.80
C GLU A 837 56.49 15.11 -40.98
N ARG A 838 55.32 15.71 -40.70
CA ARG A 838 54.20 15.08 -40.04
C ARG A 838 53.59 14.06 -40.99
N THR A 839 53.78 12.80 -40.69
CA THR A 839 53.14 11.70 -41.41
C THR A 839 52.08 11.07 -40.52
N LYS A 840 50.98 10.68 -41.13
CA LYS A 840 49.93 9.91 -40.46
C LYS A 840 50.07 8.47 -40.91
N ARG A 841 50.34 7.57 -39.98
CA ARG A 841 50.28 6.12 -40.24
C ARG A 841 49.14 5.51 -39.46
N VAL A 842 48.34 4.70 -40.14
CA VAL A 842 47.33 3.89 -39.47
C VAL A 842 48.03 2.63 -38.97
N ILE A 843 48.13 2.48 -37.66
CA ILE A 843 48.59 1.23 -37.05
C ILE A 843 47.38 0.44 -36.56
N ARG A 844 47.41 -0.88 -36.73
CA ARG A 844 46.37 -1.76 -36.21
C ARG A 844 46.89 -2.42 -34.94
N ARG A 845 46.34 -2.03 -33.79
CA ARG A 845 46.70 -2.59 -32.48
C ARG A 845 45.44 -3.15 -31.84
N GLY A 846 45.41 -4.46 -31.58
CA GLY A 846 44.25 -5.11 -30.95
C GLY A 846 42.95 -5.07 -31.78
N GLY A 847 43.03 -4.89 -33.10
CA GLY A 847 41.85 -4.84 -33.98
C GLY A 847 41.30 -3.43 -34.24
N VAL A 848 41.73 -2.42 -33.48
CA VAL A 848 41.41 -0.99 -33.70
C VAL A 848 42.46 -0.36 -34.63
N GLU A 849 42.00 0.40 -35.62
CA GLU A 849 42.84 1.25 -36.44
C GLU A 849 43.06 2.58 -35.71
N GLU A 850 44.28 2.80 -35.22
CA GLU A 850 44.68 4.09 -34.63
C GLU A 850 45.51 4.85 -35.65
N THR A 851 45.14 6.10 -35.94
CA THR A 851 46.00 7.01 -36.70
C THR A 851 47.02 7.59 -35.75
N VAL A 852 48.25 7.10 -35.82
CA VAL A 852 49.38 7.66 -35.07
C VAL A 852 50.08 8.68 -35.95
N GLU A 853 50.35 9.84 -35.37
CA GLU A 853 51.15 10.87 -36.01
C GLU A 853 52.63 10.63 -35.68
N GLU A 854 53.45 10.56 -36.71
CA GLU A 854 54.89 10.34 -36.61
C GLU A 854 55.62 11.43 -37.40
N TRP A 855 56.71 11.94 -36.83
CA TRP A 855 57.56 12.95 -37.44
C TRP A 855 58.75 12.25 -38.12
N LEU A 856 58.68 12.06 -39.44
CA LEU A 856 59.70 11.35 -40.20
C LEU A 856 60.68 12.31 -40.87
N PRO A 857 62.00 12.08 -40.80
CA PRO A 857 62.98 12.93 -41.47
C PRO A 857 62.81 12.83 -42.99
N VAL A 858 62.71 13.98 -43.65
CA VAL A 858 62.73 14.13 -45.10
C VAL A 858 63.83 15.10 -45.50
N ASP A 859 64.37 14.92 -46.70
CA ASP A 859 65.36 15.85 -47.24
C ASP A 859 64.71 17.21 -47.49
N CYS A 860 65.40 18.28 -47.09
CA CYS A 860 64.93 19.64 -47.29
C CYS A 860 66.05 20.53 -47.82
N LEU A 861 65.67 21.66 -48.42
CA LEU A 861 66.60 22.75 -48.66
C LEU A 861 66.63 23.66 -47.42
N ARG A 862 67.81 23.87 -46.85
CA ARG A 862 68.00 24.76 -45.71
C ARG A 862 68.12 26.19 -46.17
N LEU A 863 67.34 27.06 -45.55
CA LEU A 863 67.37 28.50 -45.75
C LEU A 863 67.80 29.18 -44.45
N ARG A 864 68.53 30.29 -44.61
CA ARG A 864 68.71 31.28 -43.56
C ARG A 864 67.81 32.46 -43.86
N ILE A 865 66.80 32.67 -43.03
CA ILE A 865 65.80 33.71 -43.26
C ILE A 865 66.39 35.06 -42.85
N VAL A 866 66.70 35.90 -43.83
CA VAL A 866 67.36 37.20 -43.65
C VAL A 866 66.38 38.37 -43.74
N ALA A 867 65.19 38.18 -44.30
CA ALA A 867 64.11 39.16 -44.22
C ALA A 867 62.75 38.47 -44.18
N LEU A 868 61.79 39.11 -43.53
CA LEU A 868 60.46 38.55 -43.31
C LEU A 868 59.41 39.67 -43.28
N ARG A 869 58.29 39.43 -43.96
CA ARG A 869 57.01 40.09 -43.74
C ARG A 869 55.97 39.05 -43.32
N ALA A 870 55.47 39.16 -42.09
CA ALA A 870 54.49 38.23 -41.51
C ALA A 870 53.48 39.02 -40.68
N GLY A 871 52.32 39.34 -41.27
CA GLY A 871 51.32 40.18 -40.61
C GLY A 871 51.91 41.54 -40.19
N PRO A 872 51.92 41.88 -38.87
CA PRO A 872 52.46 43.15 -38.37
C PRO A 872 53.99 43.26 -38.40
N VAL A 873 54.70 42.18 -38.73
CA VAL A 873 56.17 42.15 -38.71
C VAL A 873 56.70 42.44 -40.11
N VAL A 874 57.61 43.40 -40.22
CA VAL A 874 58.52 43.58 -41.35
C VAL A 874 59.94 43.75 -40.83
N VAL A 875 60.88 42.98 -41.37
CA VAL A 875 62.27 43.02 -40.92
C VAL A 875 63.20 42.59 -42.05
N GLY A 876 64.39 43.19 -42.12
CA GLY A 876 65.46 42.82 -43.03
C GLY A 876 66.83 43.26 -42.52
N PRO A 877 67.90 42.98 -43.27
CA PRO A 877 69.24 43.39 -42.87
C PRO A 877 69.33 44.92 -42.78
N GLN A 878 69.94 45.43 -41.72
CA GLN A 878 70.25 46.85 -41.61
C GLN A 878 71.30 47.21 -42.68
N SER A 879 71.05 48.28 -43.43
CA SER A 879 71.95 48.76 -44.49
C SER A 879 73.21 49.42 -43.93
#